data_AF-J3C937-F1
#
_entry.id   AF-J3C937-F1
#
_cell.length_a   1.000
_cell.length_b   1.000
_cell.length_c   1.000
_cell.angle_alpha   90.00
_cell.angle_beta   90.00
_cell.angle_gamma   90.00
#
_symmetry.space_group_name_H-M   'P 1'
#
loop_
_entity.id
_entity.type
_entity.pdbx_description
1 polymer ?
#
loop_
_entity_poly.entity_id
_entity_poly.type
_entity_poly.pdbx_seq_one_letter_code
_entity_poly.pdbx_strand_id
1 'polypeptide(L)'
;MSKDQGASDSDLITNNGDAGRGLFGSLSAPLIPGERLRVSTDGGTTWLDASINGQRWTVVDPNAHSTNWTVKMEVVNGSGSAATYTQDITLDTIAPNAPVSITRSDDTVTVGIAGSNAAAGDTLHVTVGRYTFDQVLRASDIAAGTVPITIPSLLLPSIPPGSVLGASLIDQAGNSSAYRTLGAGFVDFNSTFATLENGEISTTISQGVNTGDLHLAGVGNFTFESSAARGNVLSSSNGILTLKSMMGYMSQVSFELLEVTSPGTGTRVTFYDEGGHVIHATTYAVNKMSQTVSFTAPSGRNLSYIKLDAAEGSTGTEFKLNNFNYTVDGVAKSVNFTRPSFRWDDGSAIGNNTFLIQPHYLNGPNGLQISTAGWISPYAPNNGAGNNTTGNYLTVGADQLTTFTLPGNGMKSVSLDVAAGTAGHTVTFYNGLGQFLHTSEPLSVGANWNTAQPIFTPVRFTAPAGESIAYFIVRTVGFIGAKLDNISYSNHADSYLNPFPTEYKVMAGADAYYGGPDSETFLLPEVSYFLSSRAGVHGGAGIDTLKLTGANQTLDLSTMGGFSTAAKISSIEKIDLTGSGDNKLKLSLNDVLNLGGRDLFVTDGKTQFMVNGNHGDRVELSKMHGNGVDSGSWAKAVDTVTVAGQVYNVYEHSVTHAELLVQQAVVTTLI
;
A
#
# COMPACT_ATOMS: atom_id res chain seq x y z
N MET A 1 12.19 12.79 -23.46
CA MET A 1 12.02 11.43 -24.06
C MET A 1 10.74 10.82 -23.51
N SER A 2 10.20 9.72 -24.06
CA SER A 2 9.05 9.02 -23.44
C SER A 2 9.52 8.04 -22.35
N LYS A 3 8.57 7.45 -21.62
CA LYS A 3 8.83 6.53 -20.49
C LYS A 3 9.77 7.14 -19.43
N ASP A 4 9.70 8.46 -19.29
CA ASP A 4 10.40 9.22 -18.28
C ASP A 4 9.36 9.61 -17.23
N GLN A 5 9.56 9.14 -16.00
CA GLN A 5 8.66 9.36 -14.86
C GLN A 5 9.35 10.24 -13.79
N GLY A 6 10.51 10.83 -14.15
CA GLY A 6 11.31 11.67 -13.29
C GLY A 6 10.75 13.08 -13.11
N ALA A 7 11.49 13.90 -12.35
CA ALA A 7 11.04 15.25 -11.98
C ALA A 7 11.06 16.25 -13.15
N SER A 8 11.69 15.91 -14.28
CA SER A 8 11.83 16.77 -15.45
C SER A 8 11.86 15.98 -16.75
N ASP A 9 10.96 16.32 -17.68
CA ASP A 9 10.88 15.70 -19.02
C ASP A 9 12.10 15.98 -19.94
N SER A 10 13.13 16.67 -19.42
CA SER A 10 14.27 17.20 -20.19
C SER A 10 15.63 17.04 -19.52
N ASP A 11 15.71 16.48 -18.30
CA ASP A 11 17.00 16.27 -17.62
C ASP A 11 17.75 15.03 -18.13
N LEU A 12 17.06 14.16 -18.87
CA LEU A 12 17.59 12.91 -19.44
C LEU A 12 18.01 11.90 -18.36
N ILE A 13 17.32 11.91 -17.24
CA ILE A 13 17.44 10.96 -16.13
C ILE A 13 16.15 10.15 -16.08
N THR A 14 16.23 8.82 -16.07
CA THR A 14 15.04 7.95 -16.04
C THR A 14 15.25 6.77 -15.14
N ASN A 15 14.18 6.30 -14.51
CA ASN A 15 14.14 5.03 -13.79
C ASN A 15 13.65 3.85 -14.62
N ASN A 16 13.06 4.11 -15.78
CA ASN A 16 12.66 3.06 -16.70
C ASN A 16 13.83 2.74 -17.63
N GLY A 17 14.20 1.46 -17.77
CA GLY A 17 15.20 0.98 -18.73
C GLY A 17 14.59 0.15 -19.86
N ASP A 18 13.27 0.07 -19.94
CA ASP A 18 12.58 -0.82 -20.85
C ASP A 18 12.68 -0.35 -22.31
N ALA A 19 12.57 -1.31 -23.20
CA ALA A 19 12.50 -1.08 -24.63
C ALA A 19 11.21 -0.40 -25.09
N GLY A 20 11.21 0.06 -26.34
CA GLY A 20 10.07 0.74 -26.95
C GLY A 20 9.96 2.21 -26.55
N ARG A 21 11.08 2.85 -26.18
CA ARG A 21 11.10 4.26 -25.76
C ARG A 21 11.05 5.19 -26.96
N GLY A 22 10.12 6.14 -26.95
CA GLY A 22 10.09 7.24 -27.91
C GLY A 22 11.17 8.27 -27.61
N LEU A 23 12.08 8.49 -28.55
CA LEU A 23 13.04 9.59 -28.55
C LEU A 23 12.57 10.66 -29.53
N PHE A 24 12.73 11.92 -29.17
CA PHE A 24 12.32 13.05 -30.00
C PHE A 24 13.27 14.23 -29.85
N GLY A 25 13.33 15.09 -30.87
CA GLY A 25 14.17 16.27 -30.84
C GLY A 25 13.91 17.22 -32.00
N SER A 26 14.85 18.15 -32.21
CA SER A 26 14.79 19.13 -33.30
C SER A 26 16.11 19.19 -34.06
N LEU A 27 16.00 19.46 -35.36
CA LEU A 27 17.08 19.80 -36.27
C LEU A 27 17.25 21.32 -36.31
N SER A 28 18.47 21.78 -36.53
CA SER A 28 18.77 23.21 -36.71
C SER A 28 18.35 23.76 -38.08
N ALA A 29 18.05 22.87 -39.04
CA ALA A 29 17.52 23.18 -40.36
C ALA A 29 16.74 21.99 -40.92
N PRO A 30 15.80 22.19 -41.86
CA PRO A 30 15.14 21.09 -42.58
C PRO A 30 16.16 20.25 -43.37
N LEU A 31 15.94 18.93 -43.44
CA LEU A 31 16.72 18.05 -44.31
C LEU A 31 16.45 18.34 -45.78
N ILE A 32 17.48 18.31 -46.62
CA ILE A 32 17.32 18.45 -48.08
C ILE A 32 17.00 17.09 -48.74
N PRO A 33 16.46 17.06 -49.97
CA PRO A 33 16.11 15.80 -50.63
C PRO A 33 17.29 14.82 -50.72
N GLY A 34 17.10 13.61 -50.19
CA GLY A 34 18.11 12.56 -50.16
C GLY A 34 18.89 12.44 -48.83
N GLU A 35 18.67 13.35 -47.88
CA GLU A 35 19.17 13.23 -46.51
C GLU A 35 18.19 12.48 -45.61
N ARG A 36 18.74 11.78 -44.62
CA ARG A 36 17.99 11.17 -43.52
C ARG A 36 18.75 11.31 -42.21
N LEU A 37 18.04 11.49 -41.11
CA LEU A 37 18.60 11.41 -39.76
C LEU A 37 18.59 9.95 -39.31
N ARG A 38 19.72 9.47 -38.82
CA ARG A 38 19.87 8.16 -38.19
C ARG A 38 20.17 8.32 -36.72
N VAL A 39 19.59 7.43 -35.92
CA VAL A 39 19.75 7.40 -34.47
C VAL A 39 20.20 6.02 -34.04
N SER A 40 21.19 5.96 -33.16
CA SER A 40 21.69 4.72 -32.55
C SER A 40 21.63 4.86 -31.04
N THR A 41 21.20 3.80 -30.35
CA THR A 41 21.11 3.74 -28.88
C THR A 41 22.02 2.65 -28.29
N ASP A 42 22.78 1.94 -29.12
CA ASP A 42 23.62 0.79 -28.78
C ASP A 42 25.11 1.03 -29.11
N GLY A 43 25.54 2.29 -28.95
CA GLY A 43 26.92 2.68 -29.18
C GLY A 43 27.34 2.80 -30.65
N GLY A 44 26.39 2.79 -31.59
CA GLY A 44 26.65 2.89 -33.03
C GLY A 44 26.67 1.53 -33.75
N THR A 45 26.22 0.46 -33.07
CA THR A 45 26.19 -0.90 -33.63
C THR A 45 25.04 -1.03 -34.62
N THR A 46 23.87 -0.50 -34.26
CA THR A 46 22.69 -0.40 -35.13
C THR A 46 22.23 1.06 -35.26
N TRP A 47 21.62 1.37 -36.40
CA TRP A 47 21.14 2.72 -36.72
C TRP A 47 19.71 2.66 -37.26
N LEU A 48 18.85 3.48 -36.69
CA LEU A 48 17.44 3.60 -37.01
C LEU A 48 17.19 4.90 -37.76
N ASP A 49 16.47 4.86 -38.87
CA ASP A 49 16.07 6.09 -39.56
C ASP A 49 14.95 6.78 -38.76
N ALA A 50 15.15 8.06 -38.41
CA ALA A 50 14.15 8.84 -37.68
C ALA A 50 13.06 9.38 -38.60
N SER A 51 11.83 9.45 -38.09
CA SER A 51 10.70 10.11 -38.77
C SER A 51 10.83 11.62 -38.63
N ILE A 52 10.69 12.36 -39.74
CA ILE A 52 10.91 13.82 -39.80
C ILE A 52 9.60 14.55 -40.12
N ASN A 53 9.29 15.58 -39.34
CA ASN A 53 8.21 16.53 -39.62
C ASN A 53 8.74 17.97 -39.53
N GLY A 54 9.06 18.54 -40.70
CA GLY A 54 9.74 19.83 -40.79
C GLY A 54 11.14 19.76 -40.19
N GLN A 55 11.31 20.34 -38.99
CA GLN A 55 12.55 20.29 -38.22
C GLN A 55 12.45 19.38 -36.98
N ARG A 56 11.30 18.77 -36.70
CA ARG A 56 11.15 17.85 -35.57
C ARG A 56 11.41 16.43 -36.02
N TRP A 57 11.96 15.62 -35.14
CA TRP A 57 12.20 14.21 -35.41
C TRP A 57 11.76 13.33 -34.26
N THR A 58 11.40 12.09 -34.59
CA THR A 58 11.04 11.04 -33.62
C THR A 58 11.61 9.69 -34.04
N VAL A 59 12.00 8.86 -33.08
CA VAL A 59 12.37 7.45 -33.30
C VAL A 59 11.97 6.62 -32.09
N VAL A 60 11.63 5.34 -32.28
CA VAL A 60 11.39 4.41 -31.18
C VAL A 60 12.66 3.59 -30.97
N ASP A 61 13.24 3.69 -29.78
CA ASP A 61 14.35 2.86 -29.32
C ASP A 61 13.84 1.45 -29.00
N PRO A 62 14.21 0.42 -29.78
CA PRO A 62 13.78 -0.96 -29.54
C PRO A 62 14.65 -1.65 -28.49
N ASN A 63 15.70 -1.01 -27.96
CA ASN A 63 16.63 -1.63 -27.04
C ASN A 63 16.20 -1.38 -25.58
N ALA A 64 16.38 -2.39 -24.73
CA ALA A 64 16.33 -2.22 -23.29
C ALA A 64 17.74 -1.89 -22.78
N HIS A 65 17.81 -1.06 -21.75
CA HIS A 65 19.04 -0.57 -21.15
C HIS A 65 19.06 -0.93 -19.66
N SER A 66 20.11 -1.61 -19.22
CA SER A 66 20.33 -1.95 -17.80
C SER A 66 21.37 -1.04 -17.13
N THR A 67 21.96 -0.12 -17.88
CA THR A 67 22.92 0.89 -17.44
C THR A 67 22.70 2.18 -18.23
N ASN A 68 23.40 3.26 -17.87
CA ASN A 68 23.47 4.47 -18.69
C ASN A 68 23.81 4.13 -20.15
N TRP A 69 23.26 4.91 -21.08
CA TRP A 69 23.48 4.71 -22.50
C TRP A 69 23.62 6.05 -23.24
N THR A 70 24.20 5.99 -24.44
CA THR A 70 24.42 7.17 -25.28
C THR A 70 23.58 7.04 -26.55
N VAL A 71 22.77 8.06 -26.82
CA VAL A 71 22.08 8.23 -28.09
C VAL A 71 23.01 8.95 -29.06
N LYS A 72 23.37 8.28 -30.15
CA LYS A 72 24.14 8.86 -31.25
C LYS A 72 23.21 9.23 -32.39
N MET A 73 23.45 10.35 -33.03
CA MET A 73 22.66 10.89 -34.12
C MET A 73 23.57 11.33 -35.26
N GLU A 74 23.22 10.99 -36.49
CA GLU A 74 23.95 11.47 -37.67
C GLU A 74 23.01 11.73 -38.84
N VAL A 75 23.27 12.80 -39.59
CA VAL A 75 22.60 13.02 -40.88
C VAL A 75 23.44 12.36 -41.95
N VAL A 76 22.81 11.52 -42.78
CA VAL A 76 23.51 10.80 -43.85
C VAL A 76 22.94 11.14 -45.21
N ASN A 77 23.82 11.21 -46.22
CA ASN A 77 23.46 11.42 -47.62
C ASN A 77 24.20 10.41 -48.54
N GLY A 78 24.00 10.53 -49.85
CA GLY A 78 24.65 9.65 -50.85
C GLY A 78 26.18 9.75 -50.92
N SER A 79 26.81 10.73 -50.26
CA SER A 79 28.26 10.94 -50.20
C SER A 79 28.90 10.56 -48.85
N GLY A 80 28.12 10.15 -47.85
CA GLY A 80 28.60 9.71 -46.53
C GLY A 80 27.76 10.23 -45.35
N SER A 81 28.20 9.91 -44.13
CA SER A 81 27.63 10.47 -42.90
C SER A 81 28.25 11.82 -42.55
N ALA A 82 27.43 12.74 -42.05
CA ALA A 82 27.87 13.97 -41.41
C ALA A 82 28.48 13.68 -40.02
N ALA A 83 28.84 14.74 -39.29
CA ALA A 83 29.33 14.62 -37.92
C ALA A 83 28.29 13.98 -37.00
N THR A 84 28.72 13.03 -36.18
CA THR A 84 27.89 12.38 -35.16
C THR A 84 27.67 13.32 -33.98
N TYR A 85 26.42 13.53 -33.59
CA TYR A 85 26.01 14.18 -32.36
C TYR A 85 25.68 13.11 -31.30
N THR A 86 26.01 13.38 -30.04
CA THR A 86 25.81 12.42 -28.95
C THR A 86 25.07 13.06 -27.79
N GLN A 87 24.16 12.30 -27.20
CA GLN A 87 23.43 12.68 -25.99
C GLN A 87 23.43 11.50 -25.02
N ASP A 88 23.92 11.71 -23.81
CA ASP A 88 23.91 10.69 -22.77
C ASP A 88 22.57 10.70 -22.03
N ILE A 89 22.10 9.51 -21.67
CA ILE A 89 20.92 9.27 -20.83
C ILE A 89 21.38 8.50 -19.59
N THR A 90 20.94 8.97 -18.43
CA THR A 90 21.26 8.34 -17.14
C THR A 90 20.12 7.42 -16.73
N LEU A 91 20.43 6.15 -16.47
CA LEU A 91 19.50 5.20 -15.89
C LEU A 91 19.76 5.15 -14.38
N ASP A 92 18.76 5.54 -13.60
CA ASP A 92 18.79 5.43 -12.16
C ASP A 92 17.56 4.67 -11.67
N THR A 93 17.77 3.44 -11.24
CA THR A 93 16.72 2.54 -10.72
C THR A 93 16.76 2.43 -9.20
N ILE A 94 17.60 3.22 -8.52
CA ILE A 94 17.87 3.06 -7.10
C ILE A 94 17.08 4.10 -6.31
N ALA A 95 15.98 3.67 -5.71
CA ALA A 95 15.21 4.53 -4.82
C ALA A 95 16.02 5.01 -3.61
N PRO A 96 15.76 6.24 -3.13
CA PRO A 96 16.21 6.67 -1.81
C PRO A 96 15.67 5.73 -0.72
N ASN A 97 16.40 5.64 0.39
CA ASN A 97 15.85 5.02 1.60
C ASN A 97 14.71 5.90 2.14
N ALA A 98 13.79 5.28 2.88
CA ALA A 98 12.75 6.06 3.58
C ALA A 98 13.39 7.16 4.45
N PRO A 99 12.69 8.28 4.70
CA PRO A 99 13.09 9.22 5.73
C PRO A 99 13.42 8.51 7.04
N VAL A 100 14.16 9.15 7.95
CA VAL A 100 14.60 8.55 9.23
C VAL A 100 13.71 8.96 10.40
N SER A 101 13.09 10.15 10.34
CA SER A 101 12.12 10.59 11.33
C SER A 101 11.04 11.47 10.70
N ILE A 102 9.89 11.54 11.36
CA ILE A 102 8.87 12.54 11.10
C ILE A 102 8.24 12.93 12.44
N THR A 103 8.20 14.22 12.73
CA THR A 103 7.67 14.77 13.97
C THR A 103 6.85 16.01 13.68
N ARG A 104 5.93 16.39 14.57
CA ARG A 104 5.21 17.65 14.47
C ARG A 104 5.28 18.42 15.77
N SER A 105 5.54 19.71 15.65
CA SER A 105 5.39 20.70 16.72
C SER A 105 4.46 21.79 16.19
N ASP A 106 3.30 21.95 16.83
CA ASP A 106 2.28 22.95 16.46
C ASP A 106 1.87 22.92 14.98
N ASP A 107 2.32 23.88 14.18
CA ASP A 107 2.03 24.04 12.76
C ASP A 107 3.13 23.50 11.84
N THR A 108 4.22 22.97 12.40
CA THR A 108 5.40 22.57 11.62
C THR A 108 5.64 21.07 11.74
N VAL A 109 5.72 20.40 10.58
CA VAL A 109 6.17 19.02 10.46
C VAL A 109 7.66 19.02 10.16
N THR A 110 8.46 18.26 10.88
CA THR A 110 9.91 18.12 10.63
C THR A 110 10.21 16.69 10.23
N VAL A 111 10.83 16.52 9.06
CA VAL A 111 11.21 15.22 8.50
C VAL A 111 12.73 15.07 8.58
N GLY A 112 13.23 14.00 9.21
CA GLY A 112 14.65 13.66 9.20
C GLY A 112 15.01 12.87 7.94
N ILE A 113 16.04 13.32 7.24
CA ILE A 113 16.51 12.72 5.97
C ILE A 113 18.00 12.32 6.02
N ALA A 114 18.69 12.55 7.14
CA ALA A 114 20.08 12.17 7.29
C ALA A 114 20.27 10.64 7.18
N GLY A 115 21.03 10.19 6.19
CA GLY A 115 21.25 8.75 5.93
C GLY A 115 20.20 8.11 5.01
N SER A 116 19.26 8.89 4.45
CA SER A 116 18.29 8.37 3.47
C SER A 116 18.84 8.24 2.05
N ASN A 117 20.09 8.68 1.82
CA ASN A 117 20.70 8.87 0.50
C ASN A 117 19.99 9.92 -0.40
N ALA A 118 19.10 10.74 0.15
CA ALA A 118 18.51 11.85 -0.58
C ALA A 118 19.56 12.90 -0.99
N ALA A 119 19.36 13.50 -2.15
CA ALA A 119 20.19 14.53 -2.75
C ALA A 119 19.42 15.82 -3.01
N ALA A 120 20.15 16.91 -3.26
CA ALA A 120 19.53 18.16 -3.69
C ALA A 120 18.93 17.99 -5.09
N GLY A 121 17.69 18.44 -5.27
CA GLY A 121 16.89 18.19 -6.48
C GLY A 121 15.84 17.08 -6.30
N ASP A 122 15.99 16.20 -5.31
CA ASP A 122 14.96 15.22 -4.96
C ASP A 122 13.73 15.92 -4.36
N THR A 123 12.58 15.28 -4.43
CA THR A 123 11.33 15.79 -3.85
C THR A 123 11.01 15.05 -2.54
N LEU A 124 10.85 15.81 -1.47
CA LEU A 124 10.23 15.34 -0.24
C LEU A 124 8.71 15.52 -0.37
N HIS A 125 7.98 14.41 -0.36
CA HIS A 125 6.53 14.38 -0.32
C HIS A 125 6.07 14.16 1.13
N VAL A 126 5.31 15.10 1.70
CA VAL A 126 4.78 15.03 3.07
C VAL A 126 3.26 15.03 3.05
N THR A 127 2.67 14.18 3.89
CA THR A 127 1.23 14.09 4.08
C THR A 127 0.87 14.44 5.51
N VAL A 128 -0.21 15.22 5.67
CA VAL A 128 -0.76 15.65 6.95
C VAL A 128 -2.29 15.48 6.91
N GLY A 129 -2.77 14.35 7.42
CA GLY A 129 -4.14 13.90 7.18
C GLY A 129 -4.38 13.69 5.69
N ARG A 130 -5.37 14.39 5.12
CA ARG A 130 -5.70 14.37 3.67
C ARG A 130 -4.90 15.34 2.82
N TYR A 131 -4.06 16.19 3.43
CA TYR A 131 -3.33 17.23 2.73
C TYR A 131 -1.92 16.75 2.39
N THR A 132 -1.41 17.15 1.23
CA THR A 132 -0.06 16.84 0.78
C THR A 132 0.75 18.11 0.59
N PHE A 133 2.06 18.00 0.79
CA PHE A 133 3.03 19.07 0.68
C PHE A 133 4.28 18.51 0.02
N ASP A 134 4.62 19.04 -1.15
CA ASP A 134 5.83 18.68 -1.87
C ASP A 134 6.89 19.77 -1.71
N GLN A 135 8.11 19.37 -1.41
CA GLN A 135 9.25 20.26 -1.37
C GLN A 135 10.44 19.64 -2.12
N VAL A 136 10.90 20.34 -3.16
CA VAL A 136 12.20 20.03 -3.77
C VAL A 136 13.31 20.38 -2.79
N LEU A 137 14.14 19.39 -2.47
CA LEU A 137 15.23 19.46 -1.52
C LEU A 137 16.36 20.35 -2.04
N ARG A 138 16.78 21.29 -1.20
CA ARG A 138 17.93 22.17 -1.48
C ARG A 138 19.18 21.57 -0.87
N ALA A 139 20.36 22.01 -1.35
CA ALA A 139 21.63 21.64 -0.73
C ALA A 139 21.69 21.98 0.78
N SER A 140 20.99 23.05 1.20
CA SER A 140 20.84 23.40 2.62
C SER A 140 20.04 22.38 3.43
N ASP A 141 19.04 21.76 2.81
CA ASP A 141 18.15 20.78 3.47
C ASP A 141 18.92 19.46 3.69
N ILE A 142 19.68 19.03 2.67
CA ILE A 142 20.58 17.88 2.76
C ILE A 142 21.64 18.10 3.86
N ALA A 143 22.26 19.28 3.89
CA ALA A 143 23.27 19.61 4.90
C ALA A 143 22.69 19.66 6.33
N ALA A 144 21.45 20.12 6.48
CA ALA A 144 20.76 20.15 7.76
C ALA A 144 20.33 18.74 8.25
N GLY A 145 20.13 17.80 7.33
CA GLY A 145 19.67 16.44 7.64
C GLY A 145 18.22 16.35 8.11
N THR A 146 17.51 17.49 8.16
CA THR A 146 16.10 17.61 8.52
C THR A 146 15.43 18.69 7.69
N VAL A 147 14.14 18.50 7.35
CA VAL A 147 13.36 19.41 6.52
C VAL A 147 12.08 19.81 7.25
N PRO A 148 11.89 21.10 7.57
CA PRO A 148 10.64 21.60 8.14
C PRO A 148 9.63 21.95 7.04
N ILE A 149 8.41 21.45 7.18
CA ILE A 149 7.23 21.79 6.38
C ILE A 149 6.23 22.54 7.27
N THR A 150 6.00 23.81 6.96
CA THR A 150 5.02 24.63 7.67
C THR A 150 3.64 24.44 7.07
N ILE A 151 2.68 24.07 7.90
CA ILE A 151 1.26 23.95 7.55
C ILE A 151 0.66 25.36 7.48
N PRO A 152 0.04 25.76 6.36
CA PRO A 152 -0.62 27.06 6.26
C PRO A 152 -1.66 27.27 7.36
N SER A 153 -1.65 28.45 7.98
CA SER A 153 -2.53 28.77 9.11
C SER A 153 -4.02 28.61 8.81
N LEU A 154 -4.42 28.79 7.55
CA LEU A 154 -5.79 28.57 7.06
C LEU A 154 -6.22 27.09 7.12
N LEU A 155 -5.27 26.16 7.04
CA LEU A 155 -5.54 24.72 7.11
C LEU A 155 -5.52 24.18 8.55
N LEU A 156 -4.90 24.88 9.51
CA LEU A 156 -4.78 24.43 10.90
C LEU A 156 -6.12 24.03 11.56
N PRO A 157 -7.25 24.74 11.37
CA PRO A 157 -8.54 24.31 11.92
C PRO A 157 -9.07 23.00 11.35
N SER A 158 -8.63 22.63 10.13
CA SER A 158 -8.98 21.38 9.45
C SER A 158 -7.94 20.27 9.64
N ILE A 159 -6.86 20.55 10.38
CA ILE A 159 -5.73 19.65 10.63
C ILE A 159 -5.42 19.64 12.14
N PRO A 160 -6.18 18.88 12.95
CA PRO A 160 -6.03 18.85 14.41
C PRO A 160 -4.63 18.41 14.87
N PRO A 161 -4.17 18.81 16.07
CA PRO A 161 -3.03 18.19 16.74
C PRO A 161 -3.29 16.68 16.91
N GLY A 162 -2.44 15.84 16.31
CA GLY A 162 -2.66 14.38 16.21
C GLY A 162 -3.04 13.90 14.81
N SER A 163 -3.13 14.79 13.83
CA SER A 163 -3.34 14.42 12.42
C SER A 163 -2.24 13.51 11.88
N VAL A 164 -2.69 12.61 11.00
CA VAL A 164 -1.92 11.65 10.21
C VAL A 164 -0.62 12.16 9.58
N LEU A 165 0.61 11.82 10.02
CA LEU A 165 1.83 12.22 9.31
C LEU A 165 2.43 11.07 8.49
N GLY A 166 2.81 11.36 7.25
CA GLY A 166 3.62 10.50 6.40
C GLY A 166 4.63 11.30 5.58
N ALA A 167 5.79 10.74 5.29
CA ALA A 167 6.75 11.34 4.36
C ALA A 167 7.47 10.31 3.50
N SER A 168 7.68 10.59 2.23
CA SER A 168 8.52 9.81 1.31
C SER A 168 9.47 10.73 0.55
N LEU A 169 10.52 10.14 -0.01
CA LEU A 169 11.50 10.81 -0.86
C LEU A 169 11.36 10.27 -2.28
N ILE A 170 11.38 11.16 -3.25
CA ILE A 170 11.32 10.85 -4.67
C ILE A 170 12.58 11.45 -5.29
N ASP A 171 13.44 10.62 -5.89
CA ASP A 171 14.63 11.16 -6.56
C ASP A 171 14.28 11.84 -7.90
N GLN A 172 15.30 12.40 -8.56
CA GLN A 172 15.13 13.08 -9.85
C GLN A 172 14.71 12.12 -10.98
N ALA A 173 15.01 10.83 -10.87
CA ALA A 173 14.63 9.79 -11.83
C ALA A 173 13.19 9.28 -11.64
N GLY A 174 12.54 9.66 -10.53
CA GLY A 174 11.18 9.28 -10.18
C GLY A 174 11.09 8.05 -9.28
N ASN A 175 12.20 7.52 -8.76
CA ASN A 175 12.16 6.43 -7.79
C ASN A 175 11.71 6.95 -6.43
N SER A 176 10.73 6.26 -5.86
CA SER A 176 10.15 6.65 -4.56
C SER A 176 10.61 5.72 -3.45
N SER A 177 11.00 6.30 -2.32
CA SER A 177 11.23 5.58 -1.08
C SER A 177 9.92 5.01 -0.52
N ALA A 178 10.03 4.06 0.42
CA ALA A 178 8.91 3.77 1.30
C ALA A 178 8.52 5.03 2.11
N TYR A 179 7.24 5.14 2.47
CA TYR A 179 6.76 6.18 3.37
C TYR A 179 7.25 5.91 4.79
N ARG A 180 7.74 6.94 5.47
CA ARG A 180 7.81 6.98 6.93
C ARG A 180 6.52 7.56 7.47
N THR A 181 5.82 6.79 8.30
CA THR A 181 4.57 7.18 8.94
C THR A 181 4.69 7.22 10.46
N LEU A 182 3.78 7.96 11.08
CA LEU A 182 3.47 7.83 12.51
C LEU A 182 2.16 7.01 12.64
N GLY A 183 2.25 5.67 12.72
CA GLY A 183 1.07 4.86 13.11
C GLY A 183 1.06 3.42 12.57
N ALA A 184 0.96 2.46 13.49
CA ALA A 184 0.37 1.13 13.27
C ALA A 184 -0.49 0.84 14.53
N GLY A 185 -1.60 0.12 14.40
CA GLY A 185 -2.59 0.01 15.48
C GLY A 185 -3.55 -1.18 15.35
N PHE A 186 -4.04 -1.65 16.50
CA PHE A 186 -4.91 -2.83 16.66
C PHE A 186 -6.14 -2.50 17.52
N VAL A 187 -7.32 -3.02 17.15
CA VAL A 187 -8.60 -2.80 17.84
C VAL A 187 -9.35 -4.15 17.96
N ASP A 188 -9.39 -4.71 19.18
CA ASP A 188 -10.16 -5.92 19.54
C ASP A 188 -11.36 -5.52 20.42
N PHE A 189 -12.55 -6.03 20.08
CA PHE A 189 -13.75 -5.80 20.85
C PHE A 189 -14.06 -7.00 21.78
N ASN A 190 -13.62 -8.24 21.50
CA ASN A 190 -13.98 -9.46 22.25
C ASN A 190 -13.30 -9.67 23.61
N SER A 191 -12.27 -8.89 23.90
CA SER A 191 -11.91 -8.40 25.22
C SER A 191 -12.78 -8.73 26.45
N THR A 192 -12.76 -9.90 27.10
CA THR A 192 -13.27 -10.01 28.50
C THR A 192 -12.22 -9.46 29.44
N PHE A 193 -12.05 -8.15 29.39
CA PHE A 193 -11.04 -7.45 30.17
C PHE A 193 -11.42 -7.53 31.65
N ALA A 194 -10.58 -8.14 32.49
CA ALA A 194 -10.55 -7.72 33.88
C ALA A 194 -9.97 -6.30 33.90
N THR A 195 -10.83 -5.28 33.80
CA THR A 195 -10.51 -3.98 34.39
C THR A 195 -10.34 -4.21 35.87
N LEU A 196 -9.10 -4.40 36.35
CA LEU A 196 -8.85 -4.28 37.78
C LEU A 196 -9.06 -2.81 38.11
N GLU A 197 -10.04 -2.54 38.96
CA GLU A 197 -10.20 -1.21 39.53
C GLU A 197 -9.02 -0.88 40.45
N ASN A 198 -8.84 0.40 40.80
CA ASN A 198 -7.75 0.82 41.68
C ASN A 198 -7.84 0.06 43.01
N GLY A 199 -6.94 -0.89 43.26
CA GLY A 199 -6.89 -1.73 44.47
C GLY A 199 -7.37 -3.18 44.32
N GLU A 200 -7.70 -3.66 43.12
CA GLU A 200 -8.11 -5.06 42.91
C GLU A 200 -6.91 -6.01 42.63
N ILE A 201 -6.94 -7.20 43.25
CA ILE A 201 -5.88 -8.23 43.16
C ILE A 201 -6.37 -9.38 42.26
N SER A 202 -5.66 -9.66 41.17
CA SER A 202 -5.92 -10.86 40.33
C SER A 202 -5.02 -12.01 40.77
N THR A 203 -5.63 -13.14 41.15
CA THR A 203 -4.91 -14.31 41.69
C THR A 203 -4.47 -15.34 40.64
N THR A 204 -4.79 -15.15 39.35
CA THR A 204 -4.41 -16.09 38.30
C THR A 204 -4.27 -15.38 36.95
N ILE A 205 -3.08 -14.93 36.57
CA ILE A 205 -2.82 -14.57 35.17
C ILE A 205 -2.62 -15.88 34.39
N SER A 206 -3.66 -16.31 33.69
CA SER A 206 -3.50 -17.17 32.51
C SER A 206 -3.81 -16.41 31.21
N GLN A 207 -3.96 -15.08 31.24
CA GLN A 207 -4.40 -14.27 30.11
C GLN A 207 -3.72 -12.88 30.13
N GLY A 208 -3.10 -12.51 29.01
CA GLY A 208 -2.22 -11.33 28.89
C GLY A 208 -2.96 -9.99 28.92
N VAL A 209 -2.23 -8.92 29.23
CA VAL A 209 -2.71 -7.53 29.17
C VAL A 209 -2.01 -6.83 28.01
N ASN A 210 -2.79 -6.15 27.15
CA ASN A 210 -2.27 -5.35 26.04
C ASN A 210 -2.38 -3.87 26.39
N THR A 211 -1.24 -3.18 26.48
CA THR A 211 -1.18 -1.72 26.62
C THR A 211 -0.67 -1.12 25.32
N GLY A 212 -1.57 -1.00 24.35
CA GLY A 212 -1.21 -0.60 22.98
C GLY A 212 -0.30 -1.65 22.32
N ASP A 213 0.96 -1.25 22.07
CA ASP A 213 1.95 -1.97 21.28
C ASP A 213 2.74 -3.05 22.06
N LEU A 214 2.52 -3.17 23.38
CA LEU A 214 3.25 -4.08 24.28
C LEU A 214 2.33 -5.16 24.87
N HIS A 215 2.71 -6.43 24.67
CA HIS A 215 2.10 -7.60 25.29
C HIS A 215 2.80 -7.93 26.61
N LEU A 216 2.02 -7.98 27.69
CA LEU A 216 2.44 -8.43 29.01
C LEU A 216 1.86 -9.81 29.30
N ALA A 217 2.74 -10.78 29.54
CA ALA A 217 2.38 -12.15 29.90
C ALA A 217 3.14 -12.58 31.17
N GLY A 218 2.54 -13.39 32.03
CA GLY A 218 3.22 -13.75 33.26
C GLY A 218 2.44 -14.69 34.17
N VAL A 219 3.10 -15.18 35.22
CA VAL A 219 2.51 -16.02 36.27
C VAL A 219 2.80 -15.35 37.60
N GLY A 220 1.77 -15.04 38.40
CA GLY A 220 1.87 -14.35 39.69
C GLY A 220 0.88 -13.20 39.82
N ASN A 221 1.00 -12.38 40.86
CA ASN A 221 0.10 -11.25 41.10
C ASN A 221 0.63 -10.00 40.42
N PHE A 222 -0.24 -9.33 39.65
CA PHE A 222 0.08 -8.03 39.04
C PHE A 222 -1.08 -7.06 39.20
N THR A 223 -0.76 -5.79 39.43
CA THR A 223 -1.74 -4.74 39.69
C THR A 223 -1.31 -3.46 38.99
N PHE A 224 -2.23 -2.78 38.30
CA PHE A 224 -2.01 -1.42 37.83
C PHE A 224 -2.39 -0.43 38.93
N GLU A 225 -1.42 0.35 39.41
CA GLU A 225 -1.64 1.37 40.43
C GLU A 225 -1.59 2.76 39.77
N SER A 226 -2.49 3.66 40.18
CA SER A 226 -2.42 5.08 39.79
C SER A 226 -2.39 5.96 41.05
N SER A 227 -1.46 6.91 41.11
CA SER A 227 -1.44 7.90 42.18
C SER A 227 -1.02 9.28 41.70
N ALA A 228 -1.61 10.32 42.31
CA ALA A 228 -1.32 11.72 42.02
C ALA A 228 0.16 12.12 42.24
N ALA A 229 0.91 11.34 43.04
CA ALA A 229 2.32 11.57 43.33
C ALA A 229 3.29 10.73 42.48
N ARG A 230 2.81 9.66 41.81
CA ARG A 230 3.69 8.60 41.25
C ARG A 230 3.36 8.16 39.82
N GLY A 231 2.31 8.70 39.21
CA GLY A 231 1.86 8.29 37.88
C GLY A 231 1.21 6.89 37.88
N ASN A 232 1.11 6.29 36.70
CA ASN A 232 0.54 4.95 36.50
C ASN A 232 1.67 3.92 36.45
N VAL A 233 1.60 2.89 37.30
CA VAL A 233 2.66 1.87 37.43
C VAL A 233 2.08 0.46 37.39
N LEU A 234 2.88 -0.50 36.92
CA LEU A 234 2.58 -1.92 37.00
C LEU A 234 3.31 -2.54 38.18
N SER A 235 2.60 -2.90 39.24
CA SER A 235 3.11 -3.62 40.39
C SER A 235 3.10 -5.12 40.16
N SER A 236 4.14 -5.81 40.59
CA SER A 236 4.24 -7.27 40.62
C SER A 236 4.48 -7.76 42.04
N SER A 237 3.86 -8.89 42.39
CA SER A 237 4.02 -9.60 43.65
C SER A 237 4.15 -11.10 43.37
N ASN A 238 5.31 -11.66 43.70
CA ASN A 238 5.70 -13.05 43.47
C ASN A 238 5.45 -13.52 42.02
N GLY A 239 5.72 -12.65 41.04
CA GLY A 239 5.39 -12.85 39.64
C GLY A 239 6.55 -12.92 38.66
N ILE A 240 6.46 -13.85 37.70
CA ILE A 240 7.28 -13.84 36.49
C ILE A 240 6.56 -13.01 35.45
N LEU A 241 7.18 -11.93 34.97
CA LEU A 241 6.65 -11.06 33.92
C LEU A 241 7.44 -11.26 32.64
N THR A 242 6.75 -11.25 31.52
CA THR A 242 7.30 -11.24 30.17
C THR A 242 6.72 -10.06 29.42
N LEU A 243 7.59 -9.27 28.80
CA LEU A 243 7.26 -8.10 28.02
C LEU A 243 7.71 -8.33 26.58
N LYS A 244 6.77 -8.27 25.64
CA LYS A 244 7.03 -8.49 24.22
C LYS A 244 6.36 -7.41 23.40
N SER A 245 7.09 -6.83 22.44
CA SER A 245 6.48 -5.96 21.44
C SER A 245 5.58 -6.76 20.51
N MET A 246 4.39 -6.23 20.23
CA MET A 246 3.48 -6.79 19.23
C MET A 246 3.76 -6.24 17.82
N MET A 247 4.68 -5.28 17.70
CA MET A 247 4.99 -4.57 16.44
C MET A 247 6.26 -5.05 15.74
N GLY A 248 6.92 -6.10 16.24
CA GLY A 248 8.21 -6.56 15.73
C GLY A 248 9.29 -6.56 16.81
N TYR A 249 10.55 -6.71 16.40
CA TYR A 249 11.67 -6.85 17.31
C TYR A 249 12.09 -5.53 17.94
N MET A 250 12.29 -5.56 19.26
CA MET A 250 12.81 -4.41 19.97
C MET A 250 14.29 -4.22 19.62
N SER A 251 14.78 -2.98 19.73
CA SER A 251 16.18 -2.62 19.43
C SER A 251 16.82 -1.82 20.57
N GLN A 252 16.06 -0.97 21.24
CA GLN A 252 16.42 -0.30 22.48
C GLN A 252 15.26 -0.46 23.45
N VAL A 253 15.55 -0.56 24.73
CA VAL A 253 14.56 -0.62 25.80
C VAL A 253 15.05 0.19 26.97
N SER A 254 14.16 0.94 27.61
CA SER A 254 14.40 1.51 28.93
C SER A 254 13.14 1.51 29.77
N PHE A 255 13.26 1.26 31.07
CA PHE A 255 12.14 1.38 32.01
C PHE A 255 12.66 1.59 33.43
N GLU A 256 11.79 1.99 34.34
CA GLU A 256 12.12 2.14 35.74
C GLU A 256 11.55 0.98 36.56
N LEU A 257 12.41 0.40 37.39
CA LEU A 257 12.02 -0.48 38.48
C LEU A 257 11.99 0.32 39.78
N LEU A 258 10.81 0.51 40.34
CA LEU A 258 10.57 1.18 41.60
C LEU A 258 10.31 0.13 42.69
N GLU A 259 10.64 0.47 43.93
CA GLU A 259 10.26 -0.32 45.12
C GLU A 259 10.53 -1.82 44.97
N VAL A 260 11.75 -2.18 44.54
CA VAL A 260 12.15 -3.59 44.43
C VAL A 260 12.26 -4.18 45.84
N THR A 261 11.29 -5.02 46.23
CA THR A 261 11.12 -5.57 47.58
C THR A 261 10.92 -7.10 47.60
N SER A 262 11.15 -7.70 48.79
CA SER A 262 10.94 -9.11 49.21
C SER A 262 11.56 -10.26 48.36
N PRO A 263 11.61 -11.50 48.90
CA PRO A 263 12.58 -11.98 49.87
C PRO A 263 13.78 -12.58 49.12
N GLY A 264 14.91 -11.86 49.03
CA GLY A 264 16.10 -12.35 48.34
C GLY A 264 17.08 -11.26 47.90
N THR A 265 17.82 -11.52 46.83
CA THR A 265 18.91 -10.67 46.32
C THR A 265 18.44 -9.58 45.33
N GLY A 266 17.21 -9.68 44.78
CA GLY A 266 16.65 -8.68 43.86
C GLY A 266 15.75 -9.24 42.75
N THR A 267 15.41 -8.41 41.78
CA THR A 267 14.70 -8.80 40.54
C THR A 267 15.71 -8.98 39.40
N ARG A 268 15.65 -10.11 38.71
CA ARG A 268 16.44 -10.38 37.51
C ARG A 268 15.65 -9.92 36.29
N VAL A 269 16.31 -9.17 35.40
CA VAL A 269 15.80 -8.78 34.08
C VAL A 269 16.66 -9.47 33.03
N THR A 270 16.02 -10.24 32.16
CA THR A 270 16.69 -11.03 31.11
C THR A 270 16.12 -10.70 29.73
N PHE A 271 17.00 -10.47 28.75
CA PHE A 271 16.69 -10.09 27.38
C PHE A 271 16.92 -11.28 26.45
N TYR A 272 15.94 -11.64 25.61
CA TYR A 272 15.97 -12.85 24.79
C TYR A 272 15.86 -12.57 23.29
N ASP A 273 16.53 -13.38 22.48
CA ASP A 273 16.38 -13.36 21.02
C ASP A 273 15.17 -14.20 20.55
N GLU A 274 14.96 -14.23 19.23
CA GLU A 274 13.86 -14.98 18.58
C GLU A 274 13.93 -16.50 18.80
N GLY A 275 15.13 -17.05 19.00
CA GLY A 275 15.34 -18.47 19.31
C GLY A 275 15.17 -18.80 20.80
N GLY A 276 14.90 -17.79 21.65
CA GLY A 276 14.79 -17.94 23.09
C GLY A 276 16.14 -18.03 23.81
N HIS A 277 17.25 -17.66 23.16
CA HIS A 277 18.55 -17.58 23.82
C HIS A 277 18.70 -16.24 24.55
N VAL A 278 19.44 -16.27 25.67
CA VAL A 278 19.74 -15.07 26.45
C VAL A 278 20.74 -14.20 25.70
N ILE A 279 20.35 -12.96 25.41
CA ILE A 279 21.23 -11.91 24.89
C ILE A 279 21.98 -11.24 26.04
N HIS A 280 21.25 -10.92 27.12
CA HIS A 280 21.79 -10.23 28.29
C HIS A 280 20.92 -10.49 29.53
N ALA A 281 21.52 -10.45 30.73
CA ALA A 281 20.79 -10.52 31.99
C ALA A 281 21.46 -9.65 33.05
N THR A 282 20.66 -8.94 33.85
CA THR A 282 21.13 -8.12 34.97
C THR A 282 20.20 -8.28 36.17
N THR A 283 20.76 -8.34 37.38
CA THR A 283 20.00 -8.36 38.63
C THR A 283 19.99 -6.97 39.27
N TYR A 284 18.80 -6.49 39.62
CA TYR A 284 18.58 -5.20 40.26
C TYR A 284 18.31 -5.41 41.75
N ALA A 285 19.11 -4.75 42.60
CA ALA A 285 19.16 -5.02 44.03
C ALA A 285 17.93 -4.49 44.78
N VAL A 286 17.60 -5.14 45.90
CA VAL A 286 16.54 -4.72 46.83
C VAL A 286 16.86 -3.39 47.54
N ASN A 287 15.83 -2.78 48.15
CA ASN A 287 15.94 -1.55 48.96
C ASN A 287 16.40 -0.29 48.20
N LYS A 288 16.18 -0.25 46.89
CA LYS A 288 16.36 0.95 46.07
C LYS A 288 14.99 1.54 45.72
N MET A 289 14.84 2.86 45.89
CA MET A 289 13.57 3.54 45.60
C MET A 289 13.23 3.58 44.10
N SER A 290 14.24 3.69 43.23
CA SER A 290 14.12 3.61 41.78
C SER A 290 15.44 3.13 41.16
N GLN A 291 15.35 2.33 40.10
CA GLN A 291 16.47 1.84 39.31
C GLN A 291 16.08 1.86 37.82
N THR A 292 16.88 2.54 37.01
CA THR A 292 16.67 2.56 35.55
C THR A 292 17.27 1.31 34.92
N VAL A 293 16.45 0.59 34.17
CA VAL A 293 16.86 -0.46 33.25
C VAL A 293 17.03 0.18 31.88
N SER A 294 18.17 -0.04 31.23
CA SER A 294 18.38 0.37 29.84
C SER A 294 19.19 -0.69 29.10
N PHE A 295 18.77 -1.03 27.88
CA PHE A 295 19.41 -2.02 27.05
C PHE A 295 19.28 -1.66 25.58
N THR A 296 20.37 -1.79 24.82
CA THR A 296 20.39 -1.68 23.36
C THR A 296 20.86 -3.00 22.79
N ALA A 297 20.06 -3.59 21.89
CA ALA A 297 20.39 -4.83 21.22
C ALA A 297 21.63 -4.64 20.31
N PRO A 298 22.59 -5.58 20.31
CA PRO A 298 23.74 -5.53 19.41
C PRO A 298 23.30 -5.56 17.93
N SER A 299 24.02 -4.86 17.06
CA SER A 299 23.73 -4.84 15.61
C SER A 299 23.60 -6.26 15.05
N GLY A 300 22.49 -6.52 14.34
CA GLY A 300 22.19 -7.83 13.74
C GLY A 300 21.58 -8.86 14.70
N ARG A 301 21.27 -8.50 15.95
CA ARG A 301 20.50 -9.36 16.88
C ARG A 301 19.16 -8.72 17.24
N ASN A 302 18.09 -9.45 16.95
CA ASN A 302 16.72 -9.07 17.25
C ASN A 302 16.39 -9.33 18.74
N LEU A 303 15.91 -8.32 19.47
CA LEU A 303 15.37 -8.52 20.82
C LEU A 303 13.88 -8.89 20.73
N SER A 304 13.56 -10.14 21.08
CA SER A 304 12.21 -10.71 20.95
C SER A 304 11.34 -10.40 22.18
N TYR A 305 11.83 -10.67 23.38
CA TYR A 305 11.11 -10.40 24.61
C TYR A 305 12.05 -10.19 25.81
N ILE A 306 11.49 -9.63 26.88
CA ILE A 306 12.16 -9.38 28.15
C ILE A 306 11.43 -10.16 29.22
N LYS A 307 12.16 -10.85 30.09
CA LYS A 307 11.62 -11.54 31.26
C LYS A 307 12.09 -10.86 32.53
N LEU A 308 11.19 -10.62 33.46
CA LEU A 308 11.47 -10.19 34.82
C LEU A 308 11.06 -11.31 35.77
N ASP A 309 12.02 -11.82 36.53
CA ASP A 309 11.82 -12.92 37.47
C ASP A 309 12.72 -12.82 38.70
N ALA A 310 12.57 -13.77 39.63
CA ALA A 310 13.28 -13.75 40.89
C ALA A 310 14.78 -13.98 40.67
N ALA A 311 15.64 -13.20 41.32
CA ALA A 311 17.07 -13.47 41.30
C ALA A 311 17.40 -14.80 42.00
N GLU A 312 18.54 -15.42 41.65
CA GLU A 312 18.98 -16.67 42.27
C GLU A 312 19.06 -16.53 43.80
N GLY A 313 18.43 -17.48 44.51
CA GLY A 313 18.31 -17.47 45.97
C GLY A 313 17.12 -16.68 46.54
N SER A 314 16.27 -16.09 45.68
CA SER A 314 15.01 -15.44 46.09
C SER A 314 13.81 -16.38 46.01
N THR A 315 12.79 -16.16 46.87
CA THR A 315 11.52 -16.92 46.83
C THR A 315 10.41 -16.20 46.05
N GLY A 316 10.70 -15.03 45.48
CA GLY A 316 9.73 -14.23 44.74
C GLY A 316 10.29 -12.94 44.15
N THR A 317 9.40 -12.13 43.56
CA THR A 317 9.67 -10.82 42.97
C THR A 317 8.64 -9.83 43.49
N GLU A 318 9.07 -8.72 44.07
CA GLU A 318 8.22 -7.53 44.15
C GLU A 318 8.95 -6.37 43.51
N PHE A 319 8.27 -5.73 42.57
CA PHE A 319 8.75 -4.53 41.91
C PHE A 319 7.55 -3.77 41.37
N LYS A 320 7.75 -2.48 41.12
CA LYS A 320 6.83 -1.69 40.31
C LYS A 320 7.57 -1.24 39.06
N LEU A 321 6.90 -1.31 37.93
CA LEU A 321 7.44 -0.95 36.63
C LEU A 321 6.74 0.31 36.13
N ASN A 322 7.56 1.28 35.69
CA ASN A 322 7.09 2.54 35.13
C ASN A 322 7.95 2.95 33.93
N ASN A 323 7.48 3.93 33.16
CA ASN A 323 8.25 4.58 32.10
C ASN A 323 8.82 3.58 31.10
N PHE A 324 8.04 2.57 30.71
CA PHE A 324 8.50 1.56 29.78
C PHE A 324 8.55 2.12 28.37
N ASN A 325 9.76 2.33 27.91
CA ASN A 325 10.10 2.81 26.60
C ASN A 325 10.86 1.74 25.82
N TYR A 326 10.63 1.64 24.54
CA TYR A 326 11.39 0.74 23.67
C TYR A 326 11.42 1.27 22.26
N THR A 327 12.32 0.78 21.42
CA THR A 327 12.34 1.08 20.00
C THR A 327 12.08 -0.17 19.19
N VAL A 328 11.24 -0.07 18.17
CA VAL A 328 11.08 -1.07 17.10
C VAL A 328 11.45 -0.38 15.82
N ASP A 329 12.38 -0.94 15.06
CA ASP A 329 12.84 -0.39 13.78
C ASP A 329 13.22 1.11 13.83
N GLY A 330 13.89 1.50 14.93
CA GLY A 330 14.35 2.89 15.17
C GLY A 330 13.27 3.86 15.64
N VAL A 331 12.02 3.42 15.83
CA VAL A 331 10.92 4.24 16.34
C VAL A 331 10.80 4.08 17.85
N ALA A 332 11.02 5.17 18.60
CA ALA A 332 10.80 5.18 20.04
C ALA A 332 9.30 5.10 20.38
N LYS A 333 9.00 4.19 21.30
CA LYS A 333 7.68 3.88 21.85
C LYS A 333 7.74 4.07 23.35
N SER A 334 6.67 4.61 23.91
CA SER A 334 6.46 4.70 25.35
C SER A 334 5.13 4.05 25.67
N VAL A 335 5.11 3.20 26.68
CA VAL A 335 3.90 2.56 27.18
C VAL A 335 3.36 3.40 28.32
N ASN A 336 2.12 3.86 28.17
CA ASN A 336 1.35 4.47 29.25
C ASN A 336 0.32 3.45 29.74
N PHE A 337 0.41 3.07 31.01
CA PHE A 337 -0.45 2.06 31.63
C PHE A 337 -1.87 2.61 31.97
N THR A 338 -2.56 3.22 31.00
CA THR A 338 -3.93 3.79 31.12
C THR A 338 -5.00 3.07 30.29
N ARG A 339 -6.26 3.10 30.75
CA ARG A 339 -7.45 2.44 30.13
C ARG A 339 -7.67 2.82 28.64
N PRO A 340 -8.03 1.87 27.74
CA PRO A 340 -8.56 2.21 26.42
C PRO A 340 -10.05 2.65 26.52
N SER A 341 -10.45 3.73 25.84
CA SER A 341 -11.83 4.24 25.78
C SER A 341 -12.12 4.90 24.43
N PHE A 342 -13.24 4.56 23.78
CA PHE A 342 -13.77 5.32 22.64
C PHE A 342 -14.34 6.67 23.10
N ARG A 343 -14.14 7.72 22.30
CA ARG A 343 -14.57 9.08 22.62
C ARG A 343 -15.30 9.73 21.44
N TRP A 344 -16.21 10.64 21.77
CA TRP A 344 -16.81 11.59 20.83
C TRP A 344 -15.76 12.61 20.36
N ASP A 345 -16.05 13.31 19.26
CA ASP A 345 -15.21 14.39 18.71
C ASP A 345 -14.98 15.54 19.70
N ASP A 346 -15.88 15.72 20.66
CA ASP A 346 -15.76 16.71 21.75
C ASP A 346 -14.88 16.22 22.92
N GLY A 347 -14.33 15.01 22.81
CA GLY A 347 -13.44 14.39 23.80
C GLY A 347 -14.16 13.67 24.96
N SER A 348 -15.49 13.62 24.97
CA SER A 348 -16.27 12.91 25.99
C SER A 348 -16.28 11.38 25.77
N ALA A 349 -16.29 10.61 26.85
CA ALA A 349 -16.28 9.14 26.79
C ALA A 349 -17.67 8.56 26.54
N ILE A 350 -17.77 7.48 25.76
CA ILE A 350 -19.03 6.77 25.52
C ILE A 350 -19.37 5.93 26.77
N GLY A 351 -20.54 6.17 27.38
CA GLY A 351 -20.98 5.46 28.57
C GLY A 351 -21.39 4.00 28.33
N ASN A 352 -21.41 3.18 29.39
CA ASN A 352 -21.65 1.73 29.34
C ASN A 352 -23.10 1.31 28.97
N ASN A 353 -24.04 2.24 28.79
CA ASN A 353 -25.45 1.94 28.56
C ASN A 353 -25.86 2.31 27.13
N THR A 354 -26.28 1.28 26.39
CA THR A 354 -26.80 1.28 25.03
C THR A 354 -27.77 2.44 24.79
N PHE A 355 -27.38 3.39 23.93
CA PHE A 355 -28.34 4.26 23.25
C PHE A 355 -27.79 4.58 21.86
N LEU A 356 -28.67 4.53 20.85
CA LEU A 356 -28.32 4.64 19.43
C LEU A 356 -27.40 5.84 19.17
N ILE A 357 -26.22 5.57 18.62
CA ILE A 357 -25.32 6.62 18.15
C ILE A 357 -25.95 7.19 16.87
N GLN A 358 -26.45 8.42 16.96
CA GLN A 358 -26.81 9.26 15.81
C GLN A 358 -25.53 9.84 15.17
N PRO A 359 -25.56 10.28 13.90
CA PRO A 359 -24.41 10.20 12.99
C PRO A 359 -23.32 11.24 13.28
N HIS A 360 -22.39 10.96 14.20
CA HIS A 360 -21.24 11.82 14.47
C HIS A 360 -20.01 10.99 14.87
N TYR A 361 -18.81 11.46 14.49
CA TYR A 361 -17.61 10.64 14.34
C TYR A 361 -17.15 10.05 15.69
N LEU A 362 -16.51 8.87 15.63
CA LEU A 362 -15.86 8.24 16.79
C LEU A 362 -14.34 8.23 16.62
N ASN A 363 -13.64 8.58 17.69
CA ASN A 363 -12.18 8.49 17.76
C ASN A 363 -11.76 7.24 18.56
N GLY A 364 -11.09 6.31 17.88
CA GLY A 364 -10.54 5.09 18.46
C GLY A 364 -9.18 5.33 19.16
N PRO A 365 -8.76 4.41 20.05
CA PRO A 365 -7.57 4.57 20.90
C PRO A 365 -6.23 4.68 20.17
N ASN A 366 -6.18 4.35 18.88
CA ASN A 366 -4.98 4.36 18.04
C ASN A 366 -5.11 5.28 16.80
N GLY A 367 -6.03 6.24 16.81
CA GLY A 367 -6.23 7.17 15.68
C GLY A 367 -7.10 6.62 14.53
N LEU A 368 -7.72 5.45 14.71
CA LEU A 368 -8.79 4.96 13.83
C LEU A 368 -10.04 5.82 14.03
N GLN A 369 -10.52 6.48 12.98
CA GLN A 369 -11.74 7.27 13.01
C GLN A 369 -12.87 6.55 12.30
N ILE A 370 -14.07 6.56 12.89
CA ILE A 370 -15.26 5.93 12.30
C ILE A 370 -16.29 7.01 11.99
N SER A 371 -16.76 7.04 10.75
CA SER A 371 -17.75 8.01 10.25
C SER A 371 -18.86 7.30 9.47
N THR A 372 -20.11 7.66 9.77
CA THR A 372 -21.28 7.10 9.09
C THR A 372 -22.45 8.08 9.13
N ALA A 373 -23.32 8.03 8.13
CA ALA A 373 -24.59 8.76 8.12
C ALA A 373 -25.71 8.00 8.85
N GLY A 374 -25.52 6.71 9.12
CA GLY A 374 -26.45 5.87 9.87
C GLY A 374 -25.98 5.60 11.29
N TRP A 375 -26.62 4.64 11.97
CA TRP A 375 -26.28 4.32 13.34
C TRP A 375 -25.20 3.25 13.43
N ILE A 376 -24.40 3.34 14.49
CA ILE A 376 -23.47 2.29 14.92
C ILE A 376 -23.69 2.04 16.41
N SER A 377 -23.32 0.87 16.90
CA SER A 377 -23.49 0.54 18.31
C SER A 377 -22.41 -0.43 18.78
N PRO A 378 -21.55 -0.05 19.75
CA PRO A 378 -20.73 -1.02 20.44
C PRO A 378 -21.66 -1.91 21.29
N TYR A 379 -21.57 -3.23 21.13
CA TYR A 379 -22.35 -4.17 21.93
C TYR A 379 -21.47 -4.78 23.02
N ALA A 380 -21.78 -4.49 24.29
CA ALA A 380 -21.26 -5.22 25.45
C ALA A 380 -22.42 -6.01 26.09
N PRO A 381 -22.31 -7.33 26.30
CA PRO A 381 -23.35 -8.08 26.97
C PRO A 381 -23.49 -7.57 28.42
N ASN A 382 -24.73 -7.37 28.88
CA ASN A 382 -25.00 -6.99 30.27
C ASN A 382 -24.33 -8.00 31.24
N ASN A 383 -23.59 -7.48 32.23
CA ASN A 383 -22.87 -8.19 33.30
C ASN A 383 -23.74 -9.10 34.22
N GLY A 384 -24.93 -9.53 33.78
CA GLY A 384 -25.88 -10.31 34.58
C GLY A 384 -26.24 -11.69 34.03
N ALA A 385 -25.80 -12.08 32.82
CA ALA A 385 -26.02 -13.42 32.29
C ALA A 385 -24.67 -14.14 32.22
N GLY A 386 -24.47 -15.16 33.07
CA GLY A 386 -23.23 -15.92 33.20
C GLY A 386 -22.88 -16.81 32.01
N ASN A 387 -22.85 -16.27 30.80
CA ASN A 387 -22.30 -16.93 29.62
C ASN A 387 -21.22 -16.05 28.98
N ASN A 388 -20.01 -16.18 29.50
CA ASN A 388 -18.81 -15.41 29.14
C ASN A 388 -18.17 -15.90 27.81
N THR A 389 -18.98 -16.27 26.81
CA THR A 389 -18.48 -16.78 25.51
C THR A 389 -18.69 -15.81 24.36
N THR A 390 -19.49 -14.75 24.55
CA THR A 390 -19.78 -13.75 23.52
C THR A 390 -18.90 -12.54 23.72
N GLY A 391 -17.90 -12.35 22.85
CA GLY A 391 -17.11 -11.14 22.93
C GLY A 391 -17.86 -9.92 22.36
N ASN A 392 -17.38 -8.72 22.71
CA ASN A 392 -17.96 -7.47 22.25
C ASN A 392 -17.67 -7.26 20.76
N TYR A 393 -18.53 -6.56 20.05
CA TYR A 393 -18.35 -6.25 18.63
C TYR A 393 -18.97 -4.90 18.29
N LEU A 394 -18.54 -4.29 17.19
CA LEU A 394 -19.16 -3.10 16.64
C LEU A 394 -20.30 -3.50 15.70
N THR A 395 -21.52 -3.06 16.01
CA THR A 395 -22.65 -3.22 15.09
C THR A 395 -22.75 -2.01 14.17
N VAL A 396 -22.81 -2.28 12.87
CA VAL A 396 -23.07 -1.33 11.80
C VAL A 396 -24.51 -1.52 11.33
N GLY A 397 -25.27 -0.43 11.20
CA GLY A 397 -26.65 -0.43 10.74
C GLY A 397 -26.86 -0.97 9.32
N ALA A 398 -28.13 -1.13 8.93
CA ALA A 398 -28.57 -1.62 7.63
C ALA A 398 -28.53 -0.53 6.55
N ASP A 399 -28.37 -0.92 5.29
CA ASP A 399 -28.36 -0.03 4.11
C ASP A 399 -27.49 1.24 4.28
N GLN A 400 -26.27 1.09 4.78
CA GLN A 400 -25.39 2.24 5.06
C GLN A 400 -23.95 2.03 4.62
N LEU A 401 -23.24 3.15 4.44
CA LEU A 401 -21.80 3.22 4.23
C LEU A 401 -21.16 3.71 5.52
N THR A 402 -20.29 2.88 6.10
CA THR A 402 -19.52 3.24 7.31
C THR A 402 -18.05 3.27 6.97
N THR A 403 -17.44 4.45 7.11
CA THR A 403 -16.04 4.72 6.79
C THR A 403 -15.18 4.54 8.02
N PHE A 404 -14.10 3.78 7.87
CA PHE A 404 -13.06 3.56 8.86
C PHE A 404 -11.77 4.17 8.34
N THR A 405 -11.45 5.36 8.83
CA THR A 405 -10.25 6.11 8.46
C THR A 405 -9.09 5.65 9.32
N LEU A 406 -8.05 5.12 8.68
CA LEU A 406 -6.84 4.65 9.34
C LEU A 406 -5.95 5.83 9.75
N PRO A 407 -5.06 5.66 10.73
CA PRO A 407 -4.09 6.69 11.06
C PRO A 407 -3.03 6.77 9.96
N GLY A 408 -3.23 7.66 8.98
CA GLY A 408 -2.17 8.14 8.08
C GLY A 408 -2.20 7.58 6.69
N ASN A 409 -1.35 8.16 5.84
CA ASN A 409 -1.05 7.61 4.53
C ASN A 409 0.17 6.70 4.66
N GLY A 410 0.07 5.45 4.20
CA GLY A 410 1.16 4.48 4.28
C GLY A 410 0.81 3.13 4.92
N MET A 411 -0.45 2.88 5.32
CA MET A 411 -0.84 1.54 5.74
C MET A 411 -0.73 0.58 4.57
N LYS A 412 -0.11 -0.55 4.82
CA LYS A 412 0.12 -1.60 3.83
C LYS A 412 -0.81 -2.78 4.05
N SER A 413 -1.34 -3.00 5.24
CA SER A 413 -2.32 -4.06 5.49
C SER A 413 -3.50 -3.58 6.34
N VAL A 414 -4.67 -4.17 6.11
CA VAL A 414 -5.86 -4.11 6.98
C VAL A 414 -6.46 -5.51 7.09
N SER A 415 -6.83 -5.92 8.29
CA SER A 415 -7.63 -7.11 8.54
C SER A 415 -8.78 -6.77 9.48
N LEU A 416 -9.96 -7.31 9.21
CA LEU A 416 -11.14 -7.19 10.07
C LEU A 416 -11.99 -8.45 9.97
N ASP A 417 -12.64 -8.82 11.05
CA ASP A 417 -13.59 -9.91 11.10
C ASP A 417 -15.00 -9.35 10.91
N VAL A 418 -15.75 -9.87 9.93
CA VAL A 418 -17.09 -9.39 9.59
C VAL A 418 -18.09 -10.53 9.64
N ALA A 419 -19.12 -10.39 10.47
CA ALA A 419 -20.33 -11.19 10.33
C ALA A 419 -21.35 -10.39 9.51
N ALA A 420 -21.87 -10.98 8.45
CA ALA A 420 -22.88 -10.36 7.60
C ALA A 420 -24.29 -10.83 7.96
N GLY A 421 -25.23 -9.88 8.06
CA GLY A 421 -26.63 -10.18 8.36
C GLY A 421 -27.46 -10.56 7.13
N THR A 422 -27.09 -10.04 5.96
CA THR A 422 -27.64 -10.40 4.66
C THR A 422 -26.54 -10.54 3.61
N ALA A 423 -26.83 -11.24 2.52
CA ALA A 423 -25.87 -11.40 1.43
C ALA A 423 -25.65 -10.04 0.73
N GLY A 424 -24.46 -9.83 0.18
CA GLY A 424 -24.15 -8.63 -0.60
C GLY A 424 -23.47 -7.50 0.17
N HIS A 425 -23.20 -7.66 1.47
CA HIS A 425 -22.32 -6.73 2.18
C HIS A 425 -20.88 -6.85 1.64
N THR A 426 -20.16 -5.74 1.64
CA THR A 426 -18.77 -5.68 1.15
C THR A 426 -17.92 -4.77 2.02
N VAL A 427 -16.60 -4.98 1.95
CA VAL A 427 -15.60 -4.05 2.49
C VAL A 427 -14.76 -3.52 1.34
N THR A 428 -14.65 -2.20 1.22
CA THR A 428 -13.92 -1.54 0.14
C THR A 428 -12.77 -0.70 0.69
N PHE A 429 -11.58 -0.90 0.17
CA PHE A 429 -10.34 -0.24 0.60
C PHE A 429 -9.99 0.89 -0.36
N TYR A 430 -9.47 2.01 0.18
CA TYR A 430 -9.14 3.21 -0.57
C TYR A 430 -7.79 3.79 -0.12
N ASN A 431 -7.10 4.47 -1.03
CA ASN A 431 -5.85 5.18 -0.73
C ASN A 431 -6.07 6.61 -0.24
N GLY A 432 -4.97 7.31 0.07
CA GLY A 432 -4.98 8.68 0.61
C GLY A 432 -5.55 9.73 -0.36
N LEU A 433 -5.60 9.43 -1.65
CA LEU A 433 -6.21 10.28 -2.69
C LEU A 433 -7.72 9.99 -2.87
N GLY A 434 -8.28 9.05 -2.10
CA GLY A 434 -9.66 8.59 -2.26
C GLY A 434 -9.87 7.70 -3.48
N GLN A 435 -8.80 7.18 -4.07
CA GLN A 435 -8.87 6.21 -5.15
C GLN A 435 -9.17 4.83 -4.53
N PHE A 436 -10.02 4.08 -5.23
CA PHE A 436 -10.32 2.70 -4.88
C PHE A 436 -9.06 1.85 -4.93
N LEU A 437 -8.94 0.84 -4.08
CA LEU A 437 -7.88 -0.16 -4.15
C LEU A 437 -8.48 -1.56 -4.38
N HIS A 438 -9.42 -1.95 -3.53
CA HIS A 438 -10.00 -3.29 -3.57
C HIS A 438 -11.39 -3.34 -2.92
N THR A 439 -12.25 -4.26 -3.36
CA THR A 439 -13.51 -4.63 -2.69
C THR A 439 -13.50 -6.11 -2.43
N SER A 440 -13.82 -6.50 -1.20
CA SER A 440 -14.02 -7.91 -0.84
C SER A 440 -15.12 -8.54 -1.71
N GLU A 441 -15.02 -9.84 -1.96
CA GLU A 441 -16.18 -10.60 -2.43
C GLU A 441 -17.38 -10.40 -1.47
N PRO A 442 -18.62 -10.55 -1.97
CA PRO A 442 -19.81 -10.43 -1.14
C PRO A 442 -19.72 -11.35 0.07
N LEU A 443 -19.85 -10.76 1.26
CA LEU A 443 -19.67 -11.48 2.50
C LEU A 443 -20.75 -12.55 2.65
N SER A 444 -20.31 -13.76 3.04
CA SER A 444 -21.22 -14.87 3.31
C SER A 444 -22.09 -14.55 4.53
N VAL A 445 -23.39 -14.84 4.43
CA VAL A 445 -24.31 -14.67 5.56
C VAL A 445 -23.94 -15.66 6.65
N GLY A 446 -23.55 -15.14 7.82
CA GLY A 446 -23.19 -15.98 8.95
C GLY A 446 -24.42 -16.69 9.50
N ALA A 447 -24.35 -18.02 9.70
CA ALA A 447 -25.35 -18.69 10.51
C ALA A 447 -25.38 -18.03 11.90
N ASN A 448 -26.57 -17.84 12.46
CA ASN A 448 -26.77 -17.32 13.82
C ASN A 448 -26.56 -15.81 14.04
N TRP A 449 -26.77 -14.97 13.01
CA TRP A 449 -26.77 -13.49 13.10
C TRP A 449 -27.53 -12.91 14.31
N ASN A 450 -28.74 -13.40 14.55
CA ASN A 450 -29.62 -12.98 15.65
C ASN A 450 -29.25 -13.60 17.02
N THR A 451 -28.25 -14.47 17.06
CA THR A 451 -27.80 -15.07 18.31
C THR A 451 -26.61 -14.31 18.87
N ALA A 452 -26.30 -14.66 20.11
CA ALA A 452 -25.14 -14.19 20.84
C ALA A 452 -23.80 -14.56 20.16
N GLN A 453 -23.78 -15.56 19.25
CA GLN A 453 -22.58 -16.13 18.61
C GLN A 453 -22.61 -16.00 17.08
N PRO A 454 -22.44 -14.78 16.51
CA PRO A 454 -22.37 -14.60 15.06
C PRO A 454 -21.10 -15.24 14.49
N ILE A 455 -21.21 -15.87 13.31
CA ILE A 455 -20.04 -16.38 12.58
C ILE A 455 -19.37 -15.22 11.85
N PHE A 456 -18.14 -14.91 12.24
CA PHE A 456 -17.30 -13.92 11.59
C PHE A 456 -16.50 -14.53 10.44
N THR A 457 -16.45 -13.81 9.33
CA THR A 457 -15.59 -14.10 8.18
C THR A 457 -14.47 -13.06 8.14
N PRO A 458 -13.19 -13.47 8.11
CA PRO A 458 -12.11 -12.52 8.02
C PRO A 458 -12.05 -11.89 6.64
N VAL A 459 -11.92 -10.57 6.62
CA VAL A 459 -11.59 -9.77 5.44
C VAL A 459 -10.18 -9.24 5.65
N ARG A 460 -9.27 -9.59 4.76
CA ARG A 460 -7.85 -9.19 4.82
C ARG A 460 -7.44 -8.58 3.50
N PHE A 461 -6.70 -7.48 3.56
CA PHE A 461 -6.20 -6.78 2.39
C PHE A 461 -4.82 -6.22 2.64
N THR A 462 -3.91 -6.43 1.69
CA THR A 462 -2.59 -5.79 1.65
C THR A 462 -2.52 -4.93 0.40
N ALA A 463 -2.16 -3.66 0.55
CA ALA A 463 -2.06 -2.73 -0.58
C ALA A 463 -0.96 -3.19 -1.57
N PRO A 464 -1.17 -2.99 -2.88
CA PRO A 464 -0.15 -3.22 -3.89
C PRO A 464 1.16 -2.47 -3.64
N ALA A 465 2.24 -2.92 -4.30
CA ALA A 465 3.50 -2.20 -4.28
C ALA A 465 3.30 -0.75 -4.75
N GLY A 466 3.88 0.21 -4.02
CA GLY A 466 3.68 1.65 -4.28
C GLY A 466 2.42 2.26 -3.67
N GLU A 467 1.36 1.48 -3.42
CA GLU A 467 0.08 1.99 -2.89
C GLU A 467 -0.01 1.93 -1.37
N SER A 468 -0.92 2.70 -0.77
CA SER A 468 -1.21 2.62 0.66
C SER A 468 -2.69 2.78 0.97
N ILE A 469 -3.16 2.07 1.99
CA ILE A 469 -4.54 2.14 2.47
C ILE A 469 -4.65 3.36 3.40
N ALA A 470 -5.62 4.22 3.16
CA ALA A 470 -5.92 5.35 4.04
C ALA A 470 -7.23 5.14 4.79
N TYR A 471 -8.21 4.50 4.15
CA TYR A 471 -9.48 4.17 4.78
C TYR A 471 -10.12 2.98 4.11
N PHE A 472 -11.07 2.36 4.79
CA PHE A 472 -11.95 1.37 4.21
C PHE A 472 -13.41 1.67 4.55
N ILE A 473 -14.32 1.24 3.67
CA ILE A 473 -15.75 1.41 3.81
C ILE A 473 -16.38 0.04 3.98
N VAL A 474 -17.11 -0.15 5.07
CA VAL A 474 -18.03 -1.28 5.23
C VAL A 474 -19.39 -0.86 4.68
N ARG A 475 -19.82 -1.53 3.61
CA ARG A 475 -21.11 -1.32 2.97
C ARG A 475 -22.07 -2.43 3.36
N THR A 476 -23.16 -2.06 4.04
CA THR A 476 -24.28 -2.95 4.34
C THR A 476 -25.40 -2.74 3.34
N VAL A 477 -26.16 -3.80 3.05
CA VAL A 477 -27.27 -3.80 2.08
C VAL A 477 -28.44 -4.65 2.55
N GLY A 478 -29.65 -4.22 2.25
CA GLY A 478 -30.88 -4.82 2.74
C GLY A 478 -31.17 -4.43 4.19
N PHE A 479 -32.11 -5.14 4.79
CA PHE A 479 -32.74 -4.74 6.06
C PHE A 479 -31.92 -5.05 7.32
N ILE A 480 -30.75 -5.69 7.17
CA ILE A 480 -29.89 -6.12 8.26
C ILE A 480 -28.47 -5.60 8.01
N GLY A 481 -27.82 -5.11 9.07
CA GLY A 481 -26.46 -4.57 9.01
C GLY A 481 -25.36 -5.63 9.15
N ALA A 482 -24.17 -5.21 9.59
CA ALA A 482 -23.00 -6.06 9.80
C ALA A 482 -22.44 -5.93 11.23
N LYS A 483 -21.82 -6.99 11.75
CA LYS A 483 -21.05 -6.95 13.01
C LYS A 483 -19.58 -7.04 12.67
N LEU A 484 -18.77 -6.21 13.29
CA LEU A 484 -17.34 -6.06 13.03
C LEU A 484 -16.53 -6.30 14.29
N ASP A 485 -15.41 -6.97 14.12
CA ASP A 485 -14.48 -7.25 15.19
C ASP A 485 -13.03 -7.38 14.67
N ASN A 486 -12.05 -7.48 15.58
CA ASN A 486 -10.63 -7.74 15.29
C ASN A 486 -10.05 -6.85 14.16
N ILE A 487 -10.35 -5.55 14.21
CA ILE A 487 -9.86 -4.60 13.22
C ILE A 487 -8.38 -4.32 13.50
N SER A 488 -7.53 -4.61 12.54
CA SER A 488 -6.08 -4.48 12.60
C SER A 488 -5.56 -3.81 11.34
N TYR A 489 -4.51 -3.02 11.47
CA TYR A 489 -3.87 -2.36 10.34
C TYR A 489 -2.37 -2.13 10.62
N SER A 490 -1.57 -2.30 9.58
CA SER A 490 -0.11 -2.20 9.66
C SER A 490 0.45 -1.36 8.52
N ASN A 491 1.54 -0.66 8.79
CA ASN A 491 2.37 0.00 7.78
C ASN A 491 3.41 -0.97 7.18
N HIS A 492 3.50 -2.20 7.69
CA HIS A 492 4.20 -3.28 7.04
C HIS A 492 3.24 -4.05 6.14
N ALA A 493 3.76 -4.51 5.00
CA ALA A 493 3.10 -5.56 4.24
C ALA A 493 3.18 -6.82 5.09
N ASP A 494 2.22 -6.98 6.01
CA ASP A 494 2.10 -8.21 6.75
C ASP A 494 1.88 -9.34 5.75
N SER A 495 2.47 -10.49 6.03
CA SER A 495 2.20 -11.74 5.31
C SER A 495 0.79 -12.27 5.64
N TYR A 496 -0.23 -11.41 5.65
CA TYR A 496 -1.62 -11.82 5.56
C TYR A 496 -1.87 -12.24 4.11
N LEU A 497 -1.44 -13.46 3.80
CA LEU A 497 -1.78 -14.14 2.55
C LEU A 497 -3.28 -14.40 2.54
N ASN A 498 -4.05 -13.44 2.04
CA ASN A 498 -4.97 -13.81 0.98
C ASN A 498 -4.19 -13.55 -0.32
N PRO A 499 -3.91 -14.56 -1.16
CA PRO A 499 -3.40 -14.27 -2.49
C PRO A 499 -4.36 -13.28 -3.16
N PHE A 500 -3.82 -12.36 -3.97
CA PHE A 500 -4.68 -11.59 -4.85
C PHE A 500 -5.61 -12.58 -5.57
N PRO A 501 -6.91 -12.29 -5.67
CA PRO A 501 -7.79 -13.14 -6.44
C PRO A 501 -7.16 -13.28 -7.81
N THR A 502 -6.88 -14.50 -8.26
CA THR A 502 -6.48 -14.73 -9.65
C THR A 502 -7.58 -14.26 -10.62
N GLU A 503 -8.78 -14.01 -10.10
CA GLU A 503 -9.93 -13.49 -10.82
C GLU A 503 -10.69 -12.43 -10.01
N TYR A 504 -10.93 -11.26 -10.60
CA TYR A 504 -11.79 -10.20 -10.08
C TYR A 504 -13.12 -10.16 -10.81
N LYS A 505 -14.23 -10.12 -10.08
CA LYS A 505 -15.55 -9.88 -10.66
C LYS A 505 -15.86 -8.38 -10.68
N VAL A 506 -15.91 -7.79 -11.87
CA VAL A 506 -16.29 -6.38 -12.04
C VAL A 506 -17.78 -6.22 -11.78
N MET A 507 -18.11 -5.41 -10.77
CA MET A 507 -19.46 -5.18 -10.30
C MET A 507 -20.00 -3.84 -10.81
N ALA A 508 -21.29 -3.81 -11.16
CA ALA A 508 -21.96 -2.58 -11.54
C ALA A 508 -21.94 -1.57 -10.37
N GLY A 509 -21.52 -0.34 -10.67
CA GLY A 509 -21.44 0.76 -9.68
C GLY A 509 -20.20 0.73 -8.78
N ALA A 510 -19.29 -0.22 -8.95
CA ALA A 510 -17.95 -0.13 -8.36
C ALA A 510 -17.16 1.06 -8.96
N ASP A 511 -16.19 1.57 -8.21
CA ASP A 511 -15.22 2.56 -8.68
C ASP A 511 -14.21 1.86 -9.62
N ALA A 512 -12.90 1.88 -9.38
CA ALA A 512 -11.92 1.16 -10.22
C ALA A 512 -11.60 -0.25 -9.68
N TYR A 513 -10.74 -1.01 -10.33
CA TYR A 513 -10.16 -2.29 -9.87
C TYR A 513 -8.65 -2.23 -10.10
N TYR A 514 -7.86 -2.69 -9.13
CA TYR A 514 -6.40 -2.74 -9.21
C TYR A 514 -5.92 -4.15 -8.89
N GLY A 515 -5.14 -4.72 -9.81
CA GLY A 515 -4.49 -6.00 -9.63
C GLY A 515 -3.19 -5.89 -8.83
N GLY A 516 -2.59 -7.04 -8.63
CA GLY A 516 -1.43 -7.28 -7.79
C GLY A 516 -0.15 -7.39 -8.60
N PRO A 517 0.85 -8.13 -8.07
CA PRO A 517 2.11 -8.41 -8.76
C PRO A 517 2.07 -9.69 -9.61
N ASP A 518 0.97 -10.46 -9.58
CA ASP A 518 0.80 -11.70 -10.33
C ASP A 518 -0.09 -11.45 -11.57
N SER A 519 -0.32 -12.48 -12.38
CA SER A 519 -1.21 -12.37 -13.54
C SER A 519 -2.67 -12.61 -13.12
N GLU A 520 -3.52 -11.60 -13.25
CA GLU A 520 -4.93 -11.68 -12.86
C GLU A 520 -5.92 -11.55 -14.02
N THR A 521 -7.15 -12.02 -13.78
CA THR A 521 -8.26 -11.94 -14.73
C THR A 521 -9.41 -11.09 -14.21
N PHE A 522 -9.74 -10.01 -14.87
CA PHE A 522 -10.90 -9.17 -14.55
C PHE A 522 -12.10 -9.59 -15.40
N LEU A 523 -13.10 -10.21 -14.78
CA LEU A 523 -14.36 -10.57 -15.42
C LEU A 523 -15.27 -9.35 -15.51
N LEU A 524 -15.49 -8.87 -16.72
CA LEU A 524 -16.36 -7.74 -17.03
C LEU A 524 -17.69 -8.21 -17.62
N PRO A 525 -18.80 -8.13 -16.86
CA PRO A 525 -20.13 -8.48 -17.37
C PRO A 525 -20.61 -7.50 -18.43
N GLU A 526 -20.45 -6.19 -18.19
CA GLU A 526 -21.03 -5.13 -19.02
C GLU A 526 -20.02 -4.00 -19.25
N VAL A 527 -19.66 -3.70 -20.51
CA VAL A 527 -18.74 -2.60 -20.89
C VAL A 527 -19.27 -1.23 -20.46
N SER A 528 -20.58 -1.11 -20.24
CA SER A 528 -21.20 0.10 -19.67
C SER A 528 -20.65 0.49 -18.30
N TYR A 529 -19.96 -0.41 -17.60
CA TYR A 529 -19.17 -0.12 -16.40
C TYR A 529 -18.25 1.10 -16.60
N PHE A 530 -17.56 1.21 -17.74
CA PHE A 530 -16.62 2.31 -18.01
C PHE A 530 -17.29 3.68 -18.25
N LEU A 531 -18.62 3.75 -18.30
CA LEU A 531 -19.35 5.02 -18.38
C LEU A 531 -19.29 5.81 -17.07
N SER A 532 -18.99 5.15 -15.95
CA SER A 532 -18.80 5.82 -14.66
C SER A 532 -17.49 6.61 -14.64
N SER A 533 -17.52 7.85 -14.13
CA SER A 533 -16.33 8.71 -14.05
C SER A 533 -15.22 8.12 -13.17
N ARG A 534 -15.56 7.23 -12.22
CA ARG A 534 -14.62 6.56 -11.30
C ARG A 534 -14.31 5.11 -11.66
N ALA A 535 -14.95 4.57 -12.71
CA ALA A 535 -14.65 3.22 -13.21
C ALA A 535 -13.23 3.13 -13.75
N GLY A 536 -12.60 1.96 -13.61
CA GLY A 536 -11.27 1.67 -14.14
C GLY A 536 -10.86 0.21 -13.89
N VAL A 537 -10.03 -0.37 -14.75
CA VAL A 537 -9.42 -1.69 -14.53
C VAL A 537 -7.93 -1.57 -14.78
N HIS A 538 -7.14 -1.88 -13.77
CA HIS A 538 -5.70 -1.67 -13.75
C HIS A 538 -5.02 -2.96 -13.31
N GLY A 539 -4.29 -3.68 -14.16
CA GLY A 539 -3.78 -5.00 -13.81
C GLY A 539 -2.59 -5.00 -12.84
N GLY A 540 -1.74 -3.97 -12.87
CA GLY A 540 -0.56 -3.91 -12.01
C GLY A 540 0.66 -4.50 -12.71
N ALA A 541 1.34 -5.44 -12.08
CA ALA A 541 2.47 -6.16 -12.67
C ALA A 541 2.07 -7.60 -12.94
N GLY A 542 2.57 -8.20 -14.01
CA GLY A 542 2.13 -9.52 -14.46
C GLY A 542 1.65 -9.46 -15.91
N ILE A 543 0.92 -10.50 -16.36
CA ILE A 543 0.20 -10.50 -17.64
C ILE A 543 -1.28 -10.54 -17.33
N ASP A 544 -1.92 -9.39 -17.38
CA ASP A 544 -3.29 -9.24 -16.89
C ASP A 544 -4.31 -9.35 -18.02
N THR A 545 -5.44 -9.98 -17.70
CA THR A 545 -6.51 -10.28 -18.66
C THR A 545 -7.79 -9.53 -18.29
N LEU A 546 -8.32 -8.70 -19.18
CA LEU A 546 -9.71 -8.24 -19.10
C LEU A 546 -10.61 -9.14 -19.95
N LYS A 547 -11.54 -9.85 -19.30
CA LYS A 547 -12.44 -10.80 -19.94
C LYS A 547 -13.86 -10.28 -20.02
N LEU A 548 -14.42 -10.19 -21.21
CA LEU A 548 -15.85 -9.94 -21.40
C LEU A 548 -16.64 -11.22 -21.12
N THR A 549 -17.68 -11.13 -20.28
CA THR A 549 -18.54 -12.29 -19.96
C THR A 549 -19.96 -12.17 -20.51
N GLY A 550 -20.47 -10.93 -20.65
CA GLY A 550 -21.78 -10.64 -21.28
C GLY A 550 -21.78 -10.74 -22.81
N ALA A 551 -22.94 -10.48 -23.41
CA ALA A 551 -23.20 -10.73 -24.83
C ALA A 551 -23.20 -9.51 -25.74
N ASN A 552 -22.64 -9.67 -26.95
CA ASN A 552 -22.69 -8.68 -28.04
C ASN A 552 -22.14 -7.29 -27.65
N GLN A 553 -21.09 -7.28 -26.85
CA GLN A 553 -20.52 -6.06 -26.31
C GLN A 553 -19.48 -5.48 -27.25
N THR A 554 -19.31 -4.16 -27.20
CA THR A 554 -18.22 -3.48 -27.91
C THR A 554 -17.33 -2.76 -26.89
N LEU A 555 -16.10 -3.28 -26.71
CA LEU A 555 -15.05 -2.63 -25.95
C LEU A 555 -14.21 -1.77 -26.89
N ASP A 556 -14.18 -0.46 -26.65
CA ASP A 556 -13.48 0.51 -27.50
C ASP A 556 -12.30 1.15 -26.74
N LEU A 557 -11.12 0.53 -26.86
CA LEU A 557 -9.91 0.98 -26.16
C LEU A 557 -9.42 2.34 -26.66
N SER A 558 -9.75 2.72 -27.90
CA SER A 558 -9.34 4.02 -28.47
C SER A 558 -9.90 5.23 -27.69
N THR A 559 -10.91 5.00 -26.86
CA THR A 559 -11.55 6.01 -26.00
C THR A 559 -11.26 5.82 -24.51
N MET A 560 -10.55 4.74 -24.14
CA MET A 560 -10.40 4.27 -22.75
C MET A 560 -8.93 4.10 -22.33
N GLY A 561 -8.01 3.90 -23.28
CA GLY A 561 -6.56 3.82 -23.05
C GLY A 561 -5.87 5.19 -23.15
N GLY A 562 -4.80 5.40 -22.37
CA GLY A 562 -3.99 6.62 -22.44
C GLY A 562 -2.95 6.74 -21.32
N PHE A 563 -1.97 7.63 -21.51
CA PHE A 563 -0.84 7.90 -20.59
C PHE A 563 -1.20 8.76 -19.37
N SER A 564 -2.47 8.84 -18.99
CA SER A 564 -2.97 9.77 -17.98
C SER A 564 -3.46 9.04 -16.73
N THR A 565 -3.37 9.70 -15.58
CA THR A 565 -4.04 9.31 -14.32
C THR A 565 -5.58 9.22 -14.44
N ALA A 566 -6.15 9.57 -15.60
CA ALA A 566 -7.55 9.40 -15.96
C ALA A 566 -7.84 8.19 -16.87
N ALA A 567 -6.85 7.37 -17.22
CA ALA A 567 -7.04 6.18 -18.05
C ALA A 567 -8.03 5.21 -17.38
N LYS A 568 -8.93 4.63 -18.17
CA LYS A 568 -9.92 3.65 -17.68
C LYS A 568 -9.36 2.24 -17.67
N ILE A 569 -8.36 1.97 -18.50
CA ILE A 569 -7.68 0.70 -18.59
C ILE A 569 -6.17 0.95 -18.62
N SER A 570 -5.41 0.29 -17.76
CA SER A 570 -3.94 0.30 -17.78
C SER A 570 -3.37 -1.04 -17.31
N SER A 571 -2.16 -1.39 -17.73
CA SER A 571 -1.53 -2.68 -17.37
C SER A 571 -2.48 -3.86 -17.61
N ILE A 572 -3.04 -3.96 -18.82
CA ILE A 572 -3.89 -5.08 -19.22
C ILE A 572 -3.36 -5.53 -20.57
N GLU A 573 -2.54 -6.57 -20.58
CA GLU A 573 -1.79 -7.02 -21.76
C GLU A 573 -2.62 -7.97 -22.63
N LYS A 574 -3.77 -8.44 -22.11
CA LYS A 574 -4.65 -9.40 -22.77
C LYS A 574 -6.12 -9.04 -22.66
N ILE A 575 -6.85 -9.16 -23.79
CA ILE A 575 -8.31 -9.11 -23.83
C ILE A 575 -8.87 -10.49 -24.17
N ASP A 576 -9.84 -10.96 -23.39
CA ASP A 576 -10.58 -12.19 -23.68
C ASP A 576 -12.03 -11.89 -24.04
N LEU A 577 -12.39 -12.16 -25.30
CA LEU A 577 -13.73 -11.94 -25.86
C LEU A 577 -14.65 -13.17 -25.73
N THR A 578 -14.18 -14.28 -25.16
CA THR A 578 -14.91 -15.58 -25.08
C THR A 578 -16.16 -15.59 -24.20
N GLY A 579 -16.71 -14.43 -23.86
CA GLY A 579 -18.04 -14.27 -23.29
C GLY A 579 -19.15 -14.80 -24.20
N SER A 580 -20.39 -14.57 -23.80
CA SER A 580 -21.55 -14.94 -24.60
C SER A 580 -21.69 -14.05 -25.85
N GLY A 581 -22.43 -14.50 -26.87
CA GLY A 581 -22.68 -13.72 -28.09
C GLY A 581 -21.43 -13.37 -28.92
N ASP A 582 -21.56 -12.37 -29.79
CA ASP A 582 -20.51 -11.92 -30.70
C ASP A 582 -19.88 -10.62 -30.16
N ASN A 583 -18.80 -10.70 -29.41
CA ASN A 583 -18.16 -9.54 -28.80
C ASN A 583 -17.18 -8.86 -29.77
N LYS A 584 -16.99 -7.55 -29.59
CA LYS A 584 -16.13 -6.73 -30.45
C LYS A 584 -15.11 -5.97 -29.61
N LEU A 585 -13.85 -6.03 -30.03
CA LEU A 585 -12.78 -5.16 -29.55
C LEU A 585 -12.39 -4.16 -30.64
N LYS A 586 -12.30 -2.88 -30.27
CA LYS A 586 -11.63 -1.86 -31.08
C LYS A 586 -10.37 -1.40 -30.38
N LEU A 587 -9.27 -1.38 -31.10
CA LEU A 587 -7.98 -0.92 -30.61
C LEU A 587 -7.16 -0.27 -31.71
N SER A 588 -6.17 0.51 -31.30
CA SER A 588 -5.25 1.24 -32.14
C SER A 588 -3.80 0.82 -31.88
N LEU A 589 -2.88 1.29 -32.72
CA LEU A 589 -1.45 1.15 -32.46
C LEU A 589 -1.02 1.73 -31.10
N ASN A 590 -1.64 2.84 -30.69
CA ASN A 590 -1.35 3.46 -29.40
C ASN A 590 -1.72 2.52 -28.24
N ASP A 591 -2.82 1.80 -28.35
CA ASP A 591 -3.26 0.87 -27.31
C ASP A 591 -2.30 -0.32 -27.18
N VAL A 592 -1.82 -0.87 -28.30
CA VAL A 592 -0.82 -1.96 -28.29
C VAL A 592 0.51 -1.50 -27.69
N LEU A 593 0.95 -0.29 -27.99
CA LEU A 593 2.20 0.26 -27.42
C LEU A 593 2.09 0.63 -25.94
N ASN A 594 0.88 1.00 -25.48
CA ASN A 594 0.66 1.48 -24.11
C ASN A 594 0.33 0.36 -23.13
N LEU A 595 -0.43 -0.62 -23.59
CA LEU A 595 -0.88 -1.74 -22.78
C LEU A 595 -0.06 -3.01 -23.04
N GLY A 596 0.65 -3.09 -24.17
CA GLY A 596 1.51 -4.23 -24.48
C GLY A 596 2.88 -4.13 -23.82
N GLY A 597 3.51 -5.29 -23.66
CA GLY A 597 4.86 -5.43 -23.11
C GLY A 597 5.80 -6.09 -24.11
N ARG A 598 7.10 -5.94 -23.92
CA ARG A 598 8.07 -6.62 -24.78
C ARG A 598 8.17 -8.11 -24.42
N ASP A 599 8.20 -8.97 -25.42
CA ASP A 599 8.47 -10.41 -25.27
C ASP A 599 7.50 -11.16 -24.33
N LEU A 600 6.25 -10.71 -24.22
CA LEU A 600 5.27 -11.25 -23.27
C LEU A 600 4.85 -12.69 -23.59
N PHE A 601 4.63 -13.01 -24.86
CA PHE A 601 4.07 -14.29 -25.31
C PHE A 601 5.03 -15.06 -26.21
N VAL A 602 5.85 -14.34 -26.98
CA VAL A 602 6.92 -14.88 -27.83
C VAL A 602 8.16 -14.05 -27.60
N THR A 603 9.33 -14.66 -27.54
CA THR A 603 10.59 -13.91 -27.44
C THR A 603 11.10 -13.56 -28.84
N ASP A 604 10.70 -12.40 -29.36
CA ASP A 604 11.04 -11.92 -30.71
C ASP A 604 11.46 -10.43 -30.77
N GLY A 605 11.56 -9.79 -29.61
CA GLY A 605 11.96 -8.41 -29.41
C GLY A 605 10.86 -7.38 -29.59
N LYS A 606 9.61 -7.79 -29.88
CA LYS A 606 8.50 -6.87 -30.15
C LYS A 606 7.66 -6.58 -28.91
N THR A 607 6.98 -5.43 -28.91
CA THR A 607 5.92 -5.10 -27.98
C THR A 607 4.65 -5.82 -28.39
N GLN A 608 4.15 -6.72 -27.54
CA GLN A 608 3.09 -7.67 -27.84
C GLN A 608 1.83 -7.41 -27.01
N PHE A 609 0.68 -7.64 -27.62
CA PHE A 609 -0.64 -7.63 -26.99
C PHE A 609 -1.45 -8.82 -27.48
N MET A 610 -2.28 -9.43 -26.63
CA MET A 610 -3.03 -10.65 -26.99
C MET A 610 -4.54 -10.48 -26.93
N VAL A 611 -5.22 -11.06 -27.92
CA VAL A 611 -6.69 -11.16 -27.96
C VAL A 611 -7.12 -12.60 -28.11
N ASN A 612 -7.86 -13.09 -27.11
CA ASN A 612 -8.58 -14.35 -27.15
C ASN A 612 -10.02 -14.12 -27.59
N GLY A 613 -10.63 -15.11 -28.24
CA GLY A 613 -12.03 -15.05 -28.63
C GLY A 613 -12.49 -16.31 -29.36
N ASN A 614 -13.80 -16.43 -29.54
CA ASN A 614 -14.46 -17.55 -30.18
C ASN A 614 -15.05 -17.14 -31.55
N HIS A 615 -15.73 -18.06 -32.22
CA HIS A 615 -16.32 -17.81 -33.53
C HIS A 615 -17.49 -16.82 -33.40
N GLY A 616 -17.39 -15.68 -34.08
CA GLY A 616 -18.38 -14.60 -34.04
C GLY A 616 -17.78 -13.30 -33.53
N ASP A 617 -16.76 -13.42 -32.66
CA ASP A 617 -16.01 -12.29 -32.13
C ASP A 617 -15.22 -11.54 -33.22
N ARG A 618 -15.04 -10.23 -33.00
CA ARG A 618 -14.41 -9.33 -33.97
C ARG A 618 -13.38 -8.41 -33.33
N VAL A 619 -12.29 -8.19 -34.04
CA VAL A 619 -11.27 -7.18 -33.73
C VAL A 619 -11.25 -6.15 -34.85
N GLU A 620 -11.33 -4.87 -34.49
CA GLU A 620 -11.11 -3.73 -35.38
C GLU A 620 -9.78 -3.09 -34.98
N LEU A 621 -8.73 -3.33 -35.78
CA LEU A 621 -7.37 -2.83 -35.52
C LEU A 621 -7.11 -1.62 -36.41
N SER A 622 -6.96 -0.46 -35.78
CA SER A 622 -6.75 0.82 -36.43
C SER A 622 -5.29 1.30 -36.33
N LYS A 623 -4.97 2.27 -37.17
CA LYS A 623 -3.72 3.06 -37.12
C LYS A 623 -3.62 3.92 -35.84
N MET A 624 -2.54 4.69 -35.68
CA MET A 624 -2.41 5.66 -34.57
C MET A 624 -3.58 6.68 -34.58
N HIS A 625 -4.19 6.93 -33.42
CA HIS A 625 -5.20 7.99 -33.23
C HIS A 625 -4.57 9.20 -32.51
N GLY A 626 -4.94 10.44 -32.89
CA GLY A 626 -4.40 11.69 -32.36
C GLY A 626 -3.49 12.46 -33.33
N ASN A 627 -2.83 13.53 -32.87
CA ASN A 627 -1.98 14.42 -33.70
C ASN A 627 -0.65 13.79 -34.18
N GLY A 628 -0.49 12.47 -34.03
CA GLY A 628 0.69 11.72 -34.46
C GLY A 628 0.56 11.32 -35.94
N VAL A 629 1.68 11.35 -36.66
CA VAL A 629 1.76 10.83 -38.03
C VAL A 629 2.18 9.36 -37.94
N ASP A 630 1.25 8.45 -38.25
CA ASP A 630 1.56 7.03 -38.41
C ASP A 630 2.16 6.79 -39.80
N SER A 631 3.49 6.66 -39.87
CA SER A 631 4.19 6.36 -41.12
C SER A 631 4.14 4.88 -41.52
N GLY A 632 3.49 4.02 -40.72
CA GLY A 632 3.43 2.59 -40.94
C GLY A 632 2.06 2.05 -41.34
N SER A 633 1.99 0.72 -41.39
CA SER A 633 0.77 -0.04 -41.62
C SER A 633 0.81 -1.37 -40.89
N TRP A 634 -0.34 -1.80 -40.40
CA TRP A 634 -0.55 -3.17 -39.95
C TRP A 634 -0.59 -4.14 -41.13
N ALA A 635 0.08 -5.28 -40.99
CA ALA A 635 -0.02 -6.40 -41.91
C ALA A 635 -0.14 -7.71 -41.13
N LYS A 636 -0.90 -8.66 -41.65
CA LYS A 636 -0.95 -10.02 -41.11
C LYS A 636 0.32 -10.76 -41.50
N ALA A 637 1.02 -11.34 -40.53
CA ALA A 637 2.16 -12.21 -40.78
C ALA A 637 1.73 -13.51 -41.48
N VAL A 638 2.66 -14.14 -42.21
CA VAL A 638 2.43 -15.42 -42.89
C VAL A 638 2.34 -16.55 -41.87
N ASP A 639 3.20 -16.50 -40.85
CA ASP A 639 3.29 -17.52 -39.82
C ASP A 639 2.33 -17.23 -38.66
N THR A 640 1.93 -18.29 -37.99
CA THR A 640 1.09 -18.26 -36.79
C THR A 640 1.91 -18.63 -35.57
N VAL A 641 1.52 -18.10 -34.43
CA VAL A 641 2.15 -18.41 -33.14
C VAL A 641 1.24 -19.35 -32.35
N THR A 642 1.84 -20.30 -31.61
CA THR A 642 1.11 -21.14 -30.65
C THR A 642 1.46 -20.73 -29.22
N VAL A 643 0.47 -20.26 -28.46
CA VAL A 643 0.64 -19.91 -27.03
C VAL A 643 -0.34 -20.75 -26.21
N ALA A 644 0.16 -21.42 -25.16
CA ALA A 644 -0.64 -22.27 -24.28
C ALA A 644 -1.53 -23.31 -25.02
N GLY A 645 -1.06 -23.82 -26.17
CA GLY A 645 -1.78 -24.81 -26.99
C GLY A 645 -2.79 -24.22 -27.98
N GLN A 646 -3.00 -22.90 -27.98
CA GLN A 646 -3.90 -22.20 -28.89
C GLN A 646 -3.12 -21.49 -30.00
N VAL A 647 -3.70 -21.43 -31.20
CA VAL A 647 -3.06 -20.84 -32.39
C VAL A 647 -3.57 -19.43 -32.64
N TYR A 648 -2.63 -18.51 -32.89
CA TYR A 648 -2.85 -17.09 -33.06
C TYR A 648 -2.39 -16.62 -34.45
N ASN A 649 -3.23 -15.83 -35.10
CA ASN A 649 -2.81 -14.97 -36.21
C ASN A 649 -1.99 -13.82 -35.62
N VAL A 650 -0.87 -13.50 -36.26
CA VAL A 650 -0.01 -12.39 -35.86
C VAL A 650 -0.23 -11.21 -36.80
N TYR A 651 -0.43 -10.02 -36.23
CA TYR A 651 -0.47 -8.76 -36.97
C TYR A 651 0.68 -7.88 -36.50
N GLU A 652 1.53 -7.48 -37.44
CA GLU A 652 2.74 -6.70 -37.16
C GLU A 652 2.62 -5.30 -37.74
N HIS A 653 3.13 -4.30 -37.01
CA HIS A 653 3.22 -2.94 -37.50
C HIS A 653 4.59 -2.69 -38.15
N SER A 654 4.59 -2.16 -39.37
CA SER A 654 5.79 -2.09 -40.23
C SER A 654 6.95 -1.23 -39.72
N VAL A 655 6.73 -0.36 -38.73
CA VAL A 655 7.74 0.59 -38.24
C VAL A 655 7.92 0.63 -36.72
N THR A 656 6.99 0.10 -35.92
CA THR A 656 6.97 0.32 -34.47
C THR A 656 7.27 -0.91 -33.60
N HIS A 657 7.82 -2.00 -34.17
CA HIS A 657 8.06 -3.27 -33.45
C HIS A 657 6.85 -3.71 -32.59
N ALA A 658 5.63 -3.37 -33.02
CA ALA A 658 4.40 -3.66 -32.31
C ALA A 658 3.72 -4.87 -32.95
N GLU A 659 3.18 -5.75 -32.12
CA GLU A 659 2.60 -7.01 -32.53
C GLU A 659 1.30 -7.30 -31.77
N LEU A 660 0.26 -7.68 -32.52
CA LEU A 660 -1.02 -8.13 -31.99
C LEU A 660 -1.22 -9.61 -32.31
N LEU A 661 -1.34 -10.45 -31.27
CA LEU A 661 -1.65 -11.86 -31.40
C LEU A 661 -3.16 -12.06 -31.23
N VAL A 662 -3.85 -12.49 -32.29
CA VAL A 662 -5.30 -12.70 -32.28
C VAL A 662 -5.63 -14.17 -32.52
N GLN A 663 -6.36 -14.79 -31.59
CA GLN A 663 -6.75 -16.20 -31.69
C GLN A 663 -7.52 -16.46 -32.99
N GLN A 664 -7.22 -17.56 -33.69
CA GLN A 664 -7.71 -17.79 -35.07
C GLN A 664 -9.23 -17.79 -35.27
N ALA A 665 -10.01 -18.04 -34.20
CA ALA A 665 -11.47 -18.02 -34.26
C ALA A 665 -12.06 -16.61 -34.43
N VAL A 666 -11.27 -15.56 -34.15
CA VAL A 666 -11.70 -14.16 -34.16
C VAL A 666 -11.46 -13.54 -35.53
N VAL A 667 -12.46 -12.82 -36.04
CA VAL A 667 -12.35 -12.09 -37.31
C VAL A 667 -11.69 -10.73 -37.07
N THR A 668 -10.53 -10.48 -37.66
CA THR A 668 -9.81 -9.20 -37.54
C THR A 668 -9.97 -8.36 -38.81
N THR A 669 -10.35 -7.10 -38.66
CA THR A 669 -10.43 -6.10 -39.73
C THR A 669 -9.40 -5.01 -39.48
N LEU A 670 -8.59 -4.71 -40.49
CA LEU A 670 -7.67 -3.56 -40.47
C LEU A 670 -8.43 -2.33 -40.96
N ILE A 671 -8.40 -1.23 -40.20
CA ILE A 671 -9.13 0.02 -40.48
C ILE A 671 -8.17 1.17 -40.77
#